data_AF-A0A0W8AY48-F1
#
_entry.id   AF-A0A0W8AY48-F1
#
_cell.length_a   1.000
_cell.length_b   1.000
_cell.length_c   1.000
_cell.angle_alpha   90.00
_cell.angle_beta   90.00
_cell.angle_gamma   90.00
#
_symmetry.space_group_name_H-M   'P 1'
#
loop_
_entity.id
_entity.type
_entity.pdbx_description
1 polymer ?
#
loop_
_entity_poly.entity_id
_entity_poly.type
_entity_poly.pdbx_seq_one_letter_code
_entity_poly.pdbx_strand_id
1 'polypeptide(L)'
;MKKLRKLLNSEGLGLPQKLLQQYDCGGIDHALHGMLLSSKGIVSLGDGSTAKLRICNECHGDVQKLSLPKFSIRNGFYIGNLDNNLSNSTIVERMMTQLVTVVALTRVMRGGAHRSLRSHCMAFDATPGPPATLLPATLDKLSSYRVVVAGSLTSTQIAKIRNLHVVRGAMVHKLLRFYKEHNEFYKSVQIDERCVSSFSDHAVAESVLDFHTSVPPSVVSRVDRDQARVGTESDLSLEDEGELIERSIVFVNEGSADPDKLQSVVELPVPTNSSGRRFLVRNSSKYSRDSQGSIYAKMFPHLFPFGRGHPGDERPIFVSQDACMKYYSMHSSRRFAEDETFLLVAFDRLSTQRMFMQISLTCQRHPEVFRGFDAITHEELSVALRQNELRQQGRLAVTNENPTATDKFLRSVEIGTGSLWGSNQERQRCRREAFSYQMRFGQPALFVTITPNVDNSFAMAQYTGISSVDTIFDCLESKLPSKTELRKAALRDNVASARLFMRYIDAFIEDVLAVDKKTGKCKSYPGLFGPVKAYYGMVETQGGGTLHAHFIIWLSKWLCNSAEYEQMFESDMERKLLVKSIEAYSASIVSNTLPLSLEAHCCPICRSTYDNLEAMPIPQTARQLGSYANSTNRANEIKRKRRAPSTCLGKVRYLSDGV
;
A
#
# COMPACT_ATOMS: atom_id res chain seq x y z
N MET A 1 -23.59 29.85 -7.89
CA MET A 1 -24.62 28.90 -7.40
C MET A 1 -25.50 28.25 -8.47
N LYS A 2 -26.34 28.98 -9.24
CA LYS A 2 -27.23 28.35 -10.26
C LYS A 2 -26.51 27.43 -11.26
N LYS A 3 -25.36 27.86 -11.77
CA LYS A 3 -24.51 27.05 -12.68
C LYS A 3 -23.97 25.77 -12.03
N LEU A 4 -23.52 25.87 -10.78
CA LEU A 4 -23.04 24.73 -9.99
C LEU A 4 -24.16 23.72 -9.72
N ARG A 5 -25.37 24.21 -9.41
CA ARG A 5 -26.57 23.39 -9.24
C ARG A 5 -26.89 22.57 -10.50
N LYS A 6 -26.88 23.23 -11.66
CA LYS A 6 -27.11 22.57 -12.95
C LYS A 6 -26.07 21.47 -13.21
N LEU A 7 -24.83 21.68 -12.77
CA LEU A 7 -23.74 20.74 -12.98
C LEU A 7 -23.77 19.54 -12.01
N LEU A 8 -24.19 19.76 -10.76
CA LEU A 8 -24.06 18.78 -9.66
C LEU A 8 -25.40 18.27 -9.09
N ASN A 9 -26.53 18.52 -9.77
CA ASN A 9 -27.84 18.06 -9.31
C ASN A 9 -27.93 16.52 -9.21
N SER A 10 -28.80 16.04 -8.32
CA SER A 10 -29.11 14.62 -8.16
C SER A 10 -30.24 14.10 -9.08
N GLU A 11 -30.83 14.97 -9.90
CA GLU A 11 -32.02 14.66 -10.70
C GLU A 11 -31.75 13.57 -11.76
N GLY A 12 -32.70 12.65 -11.93
CA GLY A 12 -32.66 11.60 -12.95
C GLY A 12 -31.69 10.45 -12.69
N LEU A 13 -31.02 10.39 -11.53
CA LEU A 13 -30.00 9.37 -11.26
C LEU A 13 -30.54 8.03 -10.73
N GLY A 14 -31.78 7.97 -10.27
CA GLY A 14 -32.40 6.73 -9.75
C GLY A 14 -31.68 6.12 -8.55
N LEU A 15 -30.95 6.93 -7.77
CA LEU A 15 -30.18 6.46 -6.60
C LEU A 15 -31.07 6.29 -5.36
N PRO A 16 -30.71 5.38 -4.43
CA PRO A 16 -31.44 5.24 -3.16
C PRO A 16 -31.52 6.56 -2.40
N GLN A 17 -32.70 6.89 -1.86
CA GLN A 17 -32.93 8.16 -1.16
C GLN A 17 -31.95 8.35 0.01
N LYS A 18 -31.68 7.27 0.76
CA LYS A 18 -30.69 7.27 1.85
C LYS A 18 -29.28 7.66 1.39
N LEU A 19 -28.88 7.26 0.19
CA LEU A 19 -27.59 7.66 -0.40
C LEU A 19 -27.59 9.13 -0.81
N LEU A 20 -28.68 9.61 -1.43
CA LEU A 20 -28.82 11.02 -1.81
C LEU A 20 -28.74 11.94 -0.60
N GLN A 21 -29.38 11.56 0.51
CA GLN A 21 -29.33 12.31 1.78
C GLN A 21 -27.90 12.45 2.34
N GLN A 22 -27.00 11.50 2.08
CA GLN A 22 -25.60 11.59 2.53
C GLN A 22 -24.79 12.66 1.77
N TYR A 23 -25.24 13.04 0.58
CA TYR A 23 -24.58 14.04 -0.25
C TYR A 23 -25.33 15.38 -0.29
N ASP A 24 -26.60 15.39 0.14
CA ASP A 24 -27.38 16.60 0.23
C ASP A 24 -26.91 17.45 1.42
N CYS A 25 -26.33 18.60 1.10
CA CYS A 25 -25.80 19.54 2.08
C CYS A 25 -26.78 20.69 2.39
N GLY A 26 -28.05 20.56 2.00
CA GLY A 26 -29.11 21.54 2.25
C GLY A 26 -29.33 21.86 3.74
N GLY A 27 -29.05 20.89 4.63
CA GLY A 27 -29.12 21.10 6.08
C GLY A 27 -27.99 21.97 6.65
N ILE A 28 -26.89 22.15 5.92
CA ILE A 28 -25.79 23.06 6.29
C ILE A 28 -26.03 24.44 5.68
N ASP A 29 -26.36 24.47 4.39
CA ASP A 29 -26.72 25.69 3.66
C ASP A 29 -27.80 25.34 2.63
N HIS A 30 -28.96 26.00 2.74
CA HIS A 30 -30.11 25.77 1.86
C HIS A 30 -29.76 25.96 0.38
N ALA A 31 -28.78 26.82 0.05
CA ALA A 31 -28.31 27.03 -1.32
C ALA A 31 -27.66 25.78 -1.94
N LEU A 32 -27.24 24.80 -1.14
CA LEU A 32 -26.62 23.54 -1.56
C LEU A 32 -27.62 22.38 -1.68
N HIS A 33 -28.89 22.59 -1.32
CA HIS A 33 -29.90 21.54 -1.33
C HIS A 33 -29.98 20.82 -2.69
N GLY A 34 -29.97 19.48 -2.69
CA GLY A 34 -30.08 18.66 -3.91
C GLY A 34 -28.84 18.65 -4.80
N MET A 35 -27.71 19.24 -4.37
CA MET A 35 -26.41 19.07 -5.03
C MET A 35 -25.67 17.87 -4.44
N LEU A 36 -25.03 17.07 -5.29
CA LEU A 36 -24.20 15.95 -4.87
C LEU A 36 -22.81 16.43 -4.43
N LEU A 37 -22.70 16.78 -3.14
CA LEU A 37 -21.48 17.30 -2.53
C LEU A 37 -21.07 16.45 -1.32
N SER A 38 -19.79 16.48 -0.97
CA SER A 38 -19.34 15.88 0.30
C SER A 38 -19.47 16.91 1.41
N SER A 39 -20.21 16.56 2.47
CA SER A 39 -20.36 17.41 3.66
C SER A 39 -19.03 17.76 4.33
N LYS A 40 -18.02 16.87 4.24
CA LYS A 40 -16.66 17.11 4.75
C LYS A 40 -15.93 18.27 4.06
N GLY A 41 -16.35 18.62 2.84
CA GLY A 41 -15.80 19.73 2.08
C GLY A 41 -16.42 21.08 2.44
N ILE A 42 -17.38 21.13 3.36
CA ILE A 42 -18.14 22.34 3.67
C ILE A 42 -17.72 22.87 5.03
N VAL A 43 -17.33 24.14 5.08
CA VAL A 43 -16.97 24.85 6.30
C VAL A 43 -18.06 25.86 6.61
N SER A 44 -18.75 25.67 7.74
CA SER A 44 -19.68 26.68 8.25
C SER A 44 -18.89 27.80 8.90
N LEU A 45 -19.14 29.03 8.49
CA LEU A 45 -18.71 30.22 9.22
C LEU A 45 -19.82 30.49 10.25
N GLY A 46 -19.47 30.55 11.54
CA GLY A 46 -20.42 30.62 12.66
C GLY A 46 -21.27 31.90 12.71
N ASP A 47 -21.25 32.73 11.66
CA ASP A 47 -21.95 33.99 11.48
C ASP A 47 -23.26 33.86 10.66
N GLY A 48 -23.70 32.63 10.40
CA GLY A 48 -25.05 32.34 9.92
C GLY A 48 -25.36 32.75 8.47
N SER A 49 -24.36 33.05 7.63
CA SER A 49 -24.67 33.59 6.30
C SER A 49 -23.87 33.06 5.10
N THR A 50 -22.76 32.32 5.23
CA THR A 50 -22.21 31.60 4.06
C THR A 50 -21.36 30.38 4.42
N ALA A 51 -21.73 29.21 3.87
CA ALA A 51 -20.86 28.04 3.91
C ALA A 51 -19.75 28.14 2.85
N LYS A 52 -18.48 27.93 3.23
CA LYS A 52 -17.35 27.86 2.30
C LYS A 52 -17.18 26.42 1.79
N LEU A 53 -17.16 26.25 0.47
CA LEU A 53 -16.89 24.98 -0.16
C LEU A 53 -15.39 24.84 -0.46
N ARG A 54 -14.74 23.84 0.15
CA ARG A 54 -13.36 23.43 -0.14
C ARG A 54 -13.36 22.48 -1.34
N ILE A 55 -12.73 22.91 -2.42
CA ILE A 55 -12.53 22.13 -3.65
C ILE A 55 -11.05 22.14 -4.00
N CYS A 56 -10.54 21.03 -4.55
CA CYS A 56 -9.18 21.02 -5.07
C CYS A 56 -9.07 21.87 -6.34
N ASN A 57 -7.85 22.26 -6.70
CA ASN A 57 -7.58 23.12 -7.86
C ASN A 57 -8.09 22.51 -9.18
N GLU A 58 -7.99 21.19 -9.34
CA GLU A 58 -8.49 20.49 -10.53
C GLU A 58 -10.02 20.61 -10.65
N CYS A 59 -10.75 20.23 -9.59
CA CYS A 59 -12.21 20.37 -9.56
C CYS A 59 -12.64 21.83 -9.68
N HIS A 60 -11.89 22.78 -9.12
CA HIS A 60 -12.17 24.20 -9.28
C HIS A 60 -12.05 24.64 -10.73
N GLY A 61 -10.98 24.24 -11.42
CA GLY A 61 -10.78 24.52 -12.84
C GLY A 61 -11.90 23.97 -13.72
N ASP A 62 -12.36 22.75 -13.44
CA ASP A 62 -13.49 22.14 -14.15
C ASP A 62 -14.80 22.91 -13.90
N VAL A 63 -15.11 23.19 -12.63
CA VAL A 63 -16.31 23.93 -12.23
C VAL A 63 -16.34 25.34 -12.84
N GLN A 64 -15.20 26.04 -12.88
CA GLN A 64 -15.09 27.35 -13.53
C GLN A 64 -15.45 27.30 -15.02
N LYS A 65 -15.05 26.21 -15.70
CA LYS A 65 -15.36 25.94 -17.11
C LYS A 65 -16.75 25.34 -17.34
N LEU A 66 -17.52 25.10 -16.28
CA LEU A 66 -18.80 24.39 -16.33
C LEU A 66 -18.68 22.95 -16.85
N SER A 67 -17.50 22.33 -16.72
CA SER A 67 -17.29 20.91 -16.99
C SER A 67 -17.47 20.09 -15.71
N LEU A 68 -17.98 18.86 -15.87
CA LEU A 68 -18.20 17.95 -14.75
C LEU A 68 -16.83 17.44 -14.24
N PRO A 69 -16.48 17.60 -12.96
CA PRO A 69 -15.19 17.12 -12.48
C PRO A 69 -15.10 15.60 -12.55
N LYS A 70 -13.95 15.09 -13.00
CA LYS A 70 -13.73 13.67 -13.30
C LYS A 70 -14.05 12.72 -12.14
N PHE A 71 -13.71 13.10 -10.91
CA PHE A 71 -13.94 12.29 -9.71
C PHE A 71 -15.11 12.80 -8.85
N SER A 72 -15.98 13.64 -9.42
CA SER A 72 -17.15 14.13 -8.70
C SER A 72 -18.13 13.00 -8.40
N ILE A 73 -18.86 13.14 -7.29
CA ILE A 73 -19.98 12.23 -6.95
C ILE A 73 -20.94 12.15 -8.13
N ARG A 74 -21.26 13.29 -8.76
CA ARG A 74 -22.13 13.38 -9.92
C ARG A 74 -21.63 12.64 -11.17
N ASN A 75 -20.34 12.35 -11.27
CA ASN A 75 -19.76 11.49 -12.30
C ASN A 75 -19.78 9.99 -11.93
N GLY A 76 -20.69 9.55 -11.07
CA GLY A 76 -20.83 8.13 -10.74
C GLY A 76 -19.96 7.65 -9.59
N PHE A 77 -19.40 8.53 -8.75
CA PHE A 77 -18.68 8.15 -7.53
C PHE A 77 -19.63 8.10 -6.32
N TYR A 78 -20.75 7.38 -6.47
CA TYR A 78 -21.81 7.24 -5.47
C TYR A 78 -21.47 6.20 -4.38
N ILE A 79 -20.30 6.33 -3.75
CA ILE A 79 -19.76 5.34 -2.81
C ILE A 79 -20.66 5.18 -1.57
N GLY A 80 -21.09 6.31 -1.00
CA GLY A 80 -21.83 6.36 0.27
C GLY A 80 -21.03 5.87 1.48
N ASN A 81 -21.68 5.86 2.63
CA ASN A 81 -21.18 5.33 3.89
C ASN A 81 -22.22 4.37 4.48
N LEU A 82 -21.73 3.36 5.21
CA LEU A 82 -22.55 2.61 6.15
C LEU A 82 -23.00 3.52 7.29
N ASP A 83 -24.12 3.18 7.92
CA ASP A 83 -24.53 3.83 9.17
C ASP A 83 -23.45 3.64 10.25
N ASN A 84 -23.26 4.63 11.14
CA ASN A 84 -22.16 4.63 12.13
C ASN A 84 -22.14 3.40 13.04
N ASN A 85 -23.29 2.77 13.26
CA ASN A 85 -23.40 1.54 14.03
C ASN A 85 -22.92 0.30 13.25
N LEU A 86 -22.93 0.33 11.91
CA LEU A 86 -22.52 -0.79 11.04
C LEU A 86 -21.06 -0.71 10.61
N SER A 87 -20.44 0.47 10.64
CA SER A 87 -19.03 0.64 10.23
C SER A 87 -18.02 -0.11 11.11
N ASN A 88 -18.41 -0.42 12.35
CA ASN A 88 -17.55 -1.11 13.32
C ASN A 88 -17.66 -2.64 13.25
N SER A 89 -18.04 -3.19 12.10
CA SER A 89 -18.08 -4.63 11.85
C SER A 89 -16.68 -5.25 11.85
N THR A 90 -16.52 -6.43 12.44
CA THR A 90 -15.26 -7.19 12.39
C THR A 90 -15.01 -7.75 11.00
N ILE A 91 -13.76 -8.13 10.70
CA ILE A 91 -13.42 -8.73 9.40
C ILE A 91 -14.21 -10.02 9.14
N VAL A 92 -14.48 -10.81 10.18
CA VAL A 92 -15.26 -12.05 10.09
C VAL A 92 -16.71 -11.73 9.72
N GLU A 93 -17.32 -10.75 10.38
CA GLU A 93 -18.68 -10.30 10.05
C GLU A 93 -18.79 -9.79 8.61
N ARG A 94 -17.76 -9.09 8.10
CA ARG A 94 -17.69 -8.67 6.70
C ARG A 94 -17.58 -9.86 5.75
N MET A 95 -16.69 -10.82 6.04
CA MET A 95 -16.54 -12.04 5.25
C MET A 95 -17.80 -12.90 5.22
N MET A 96 -18.58 -12.92 6.30
CA MET A 96 -19.86 -13.62 6.37
C MET A 96 -20.96 -12.97 5.54
N THR A 97 -20.83 -11.69 5.23
CA THR A 97 -21.87 -10.90 4.56
C THR A 97 -21.51 -10.47 3.15
N GLN A 98 -20.27 -10.65 2.70
CA GLN A 98 -19.83 -10.35 1.34
C GLN A 98 -20.32 -11.39 0.33
N LEU A 99 -20.53 -10.95 -0.91
CA LEU A 99 -20.98 -11.83 -1.99
C LEU A 99 -19.81 -12.62 -2.56
N VAL A 100 -18.65 -12.00 -2.67
CA VAL A 100 -17.49 -12.62 -3.31
C VAL A 100 -16.32 -12.60 -2.36
N THR A 101 -15.83 -13.77 -1.98
CA THR A 101 -14.62 -13.94 -1.19
C THR A 101 -13.45 -14.18 -2.13
N VAL A 102 -12.40 -13.39 -1.94
CA VAL A 102 -11.27 -13.30 -2.88
C VAL A 102 -9.95 -13.56 -2.20
N VAL A 103 -9.93 -13.78 -0.89
CA VAL A 103 -8.69 -13.90 -0.14
C VAL A 103 -8.84 -15.02 0.86
N ALA A 104 -7.89 -15.95 0.85
CA ALA A 104 -7.57 -16.75 2.01
C ALA A 104 -6.67 -15.93 2.94
N LEU A 105 -7.15 -15.57 4.12
CA LEU A 105 -6.48 -14.69 5.05
C LEU A 105 -6.13 -15.46 6.33
N THR A 106 -4.84 -15.63 6.57
CA THR A 106 -4.31 -16.21 7.81
C THR A 106 -3.70 -15.10 8.65
N ARG A 107 -4.26 -14.89 9.84
CA ARG A 107 -3.77 -13.91 10.79
C ARG A 107 -2.97 -14.62 11.87
N VAL A 108 -1.65 -14.51 11.81
CA VAL A 108 -0.76 -15.08 12.81
C VAL A 108 -0.60 -14.07 13.94
N MET A 109 -1.06 -14.38 15.13
CA MET A 109 -0.93 -13.54 16.32
C MET A 109 0.05 -14.14 17.30
N ARG A 110 0.98 -13.31 17.79
CA ARG A 110 2.05 -13.71 18.70
C ARG A 110 2.18 -12.70 19.83
N GLY A 111 2.56 -13.18 21.00
CA GLY A 111 2.82 -12.35 22.17
C GLY A 111 3.60 -13.12 23.24
N GLY A 112 3.76 -12.50 24.39
CA GLY A 112 4.50 -13.03 25.53
C GLY A 112 4.09 -12.30 26.80
N ALA A 113 4.31 -12.93 27.97
CA ALA A 113 4.33 -12.19 29.24
C ALA A 113 5.30 -11.00 29.10
N HIS A 114 4.82 -9.78 29.33
CA HIS A 114 5.56 -8.53 29.16
C HIS A 114 6.00 -8.19 27.72
N ARG A 115 5.31 -8.72 26.70
CA ARG A 115 5.58 -8.39 25.29
C ARG A 115 4.31 -7.97 24.59
N SER A 116 4.38 -6.90 23.81
CA SER A 116 3.32 -6.48 22.90
C SER A 116 2.83 -7.60 21.99
N LEU A 117 1.54 -7.59 21.65
CA LEU A 117 1.01 -8.44 20.59
C LEU A 117 1.57 -8.01 19.23
N ARG A 118 2.08 -8.96 18.47
CA ARG A 118 2.47 -8.80 17.06
C ARG A 118 1.59 -9.69 16.20
N SER A 119 1.02 -9.13 15.15
CA SER A 119 0.27 -9.89 14.16
C SER A 119 0.90 -9.79 12.78
N HIS A 120 0.85 -10.90 12.04
CA HIS A 120 1.09 -10.93 10.61
C HIS A 120 -0.21 -11.34 9.92
N CYS A 121 -0.71 -10.49 9.04
CA CYS A 121 -1.87 -10.74 8.21
C CYS A 121 -1.38 -11.28 6.87
N MET A 122 -1.51 -12.58 6.65
CA MET A 122 -1.04 -13.28 5.46
C MET A 122 -2.22 -13.53 4.54
N ALA A 123 -2.21 -12.93 3.35
CA ALA A 123 -3.21 -13.16 2.33
C ALA A 123 -2.67 -14.12 1.26
N PHE A 124 -3.50 -15.08 0.86
CA PHE A 124 -3.27 -16.10 -0.15
C PHE A 124 -4.40 -16.05 -1.18
N ASP A 125 -4.05 -16.29 -2.45
CA ASP A 125 -4.97 -16.40 -3.59
C ASP A 125 -5.99 -15.26 -3.68
N ALA A 126 -5.69 -14.26 -4.51
CA ALA A 126 -6.56 -13.11 -4.78
C ALA A 126 -7.59 -13.36 -5.91
N THR A 127 -7.87 -14.62 -6.24
CA THR A 127 -8.80 -14.97 -7.32
C THR A 127 -10.25 -14.94 -6.81
N PRO A 128 -11.15 -14.18 -7.45
CA PRO A 128 -12.52 -14.12 -6.98
C PRO A 128 -13.29 -15.42 -7.14
N GLY A 129 -13.94 -15.86 -6.06
CA GLY A 129 -14.93 -16.93 -6.12
C GLY A 129 -16.27 -16.50 -6.75
N PRO A 130 -17.14 -17.46 -7.08
CA PRO A 130 -18.48 -17.19 -7.57
C PRO A 130 -19.34 -16.47 -6.50
N PRO A 131 -20.24 -15.54 -6.89
CA PRO A 131 -21.00 -14.72 -5.95
C PRO A 131 -22.01 -15.56 -5.18
N ALA A 132 -22.01 -15.40 -3.86
CA ALA A 132 -22.90 -16.07 -2.93
C ALA A 132 -24.37 -15.77 -3.24
N THR A 133 -25.20 -16.81 -3.24
CA THR A 133 -26.65 -16.76 -3.40
C THR A 133 -27.38 -17.01 -2.08
N LEU A 134 -26.68 -17.56 -1.07
CA LEU A 134 -27.17 -17.79 0.29
C LEU A 134 -26.18 -17.19 1.29
N LEU A 135 -26.67 -16.35 2.20
CA LEU A 135 -25.92 -15.67 3.26
C LEU A 135 -26.68 -15.73 4.60
N PRO A 136 -26.04 -15.53 5.76
CA PRO A 136 -24.60 -15.37 5.94
C PRO A 136 -23.82 -16.65 5.64
N ALA A 137 -22.55 -16.53 5.28
CA ALA A 137 -21.67 -17.69 5.24
C ALA A 137 -21.47 -18.25 6.66
N THR A 138 -21.60 -19.56 6.83
CA THR A 138 -21.42 -20.22 8.13
C THR A 138 -19.93 -20.29 8.48
N LEU A 139 -19.61 -20.23 9.78
CA LEU A 139 -18.22 -20.20 10.27
C LEU A 139 -17.39 -21.43 9.85
N ASP A 140 -18.01 -22.60 9.79
CA ASP A 140 -17.40 -23.87 9.31
C ASP A 140 -17.03 -23.83 7.81
N LYS A 141 -17.68 -22.95 7.04
CA LYS A 141 -17.44 -22.78 5.60
C LYS A 141 -16.50 -21.63 5.27
N LEU A 142 -16.07 -20.83 6.26
CA LEU A 142 -15.04 -19.80 6.09
C LEU A 142 -13.62 -20.42 6.12
N SER A 143 -13.36 -21.42 5.27
CA SER A 143 -12.05 -22.04 5.15
C SER A 143 -10.94 -21.04 4.75
N SER A 144 -11.35 -19.92 4.16
CA SER A 144 -10.52 -18.80 3.75
C SER A 144 -10.13 -17.86 4.90
N TYR A 145 -10.53 -18.11 6.15
CA TYR A 145 -10.11 -17.28 7.27
C TYR A 145 -9.60 -18.14 8.42
N ARG A 146 -8.38 -17.87 8.87
CA ARG A 146 -7.77 -18.57 10.01
C ARG A 146 -7.01 -17.61 10.90
N VAL A 147 -7.07 -17.81 12.20
CA VAL A 147 -6.28 -17.06 13.16
C VAL A 147 -5.40 -18.05 13.90
N VAL A 148 -4.08 -17.95 13.68
CA VAL A 148 -3.10 -18.82 14.34
C VAL A 148 -2.54 -18.06 15.53
N VAL A 149 -2.74 -18.58 16.74
CA VAL A 149 -2.23 -17.97 17.96
C VAL A 149 -1.02 -18.77 18.45
N ALA A 150 0.13 -18.12 18.60
CA ALA A 150 1.38 -18.77 19.02
C ALA A 150 2.09 -18.01 20.17
N GLY A 151 2.52 -18.77 21.19
CA GLY A 151 3.23 -18.25 22.37
C GLY A 151 2.38 -18.22 23.65
N SER A 152 3.01 -17.90 24.78
CA SER A 152 2.33 -17.74 26.08
C SER A 152 1.78 -16.32 26.21
N LEU A 153 0.45 -16.17 26.10
CA LEU A 153 -0.23 -14.87 26.12
C LEU A 153 -0.85 -14.57 27.47
N THR A 154 -0.92 -13.29 27.83
CA THR A 154 -1.67 -12.85 29.02
C THR A 154 -3.18 -12.91 28.78
N SER A 155 -3.97 -12.97 29.86
CA SER A 155 -5.44 -12.98 29.80
C SER A 155 -6.00 -11.79 29.01
N THR A 156 -5.40 -10.61 29.21
CA THR A 156 -5.74 -9.36 28.53
C THR A 156 -5.48 -9.44 27.03
N GLN A 157 -4.36 -10.05 26.63
CA GLN A 157 -4.01 -10.27 25.23
C GLN A 157 -5.00 -11.24 24.56
N ILE A 158 -5.33 -12.35 25.22
CA ILE A 158 -6.31 -13.32 24.70
C ILE A 158 -7.69 -12.66 24.52
N ALA A 159 -8.15 -11.87 25.49
CA ALA A 159 -9.42 -11.15 25.39
C ALA A 159 -9.44 -10.18 24.20
N LYS A 160 -8.33 -9.46 23.97
CA LYS A 160 -8.18 -8.56 22.82
C LYS A 160 -8.23 -9.30 21.49
N ILE A 161 -7.56 -10.45 21.38
CA ILE A 161 -7.62 -11.31 20.18
C ILE A 161 -9.04 -11.78 19.93
N ARG A 162 -9.75 -12.24 20.97
CA ARG A 162 -11.16 -12.67 20.85
C ARG A 162 -12.05 -11.54 20.36
N ASN A 163 -11.89 -10.33 20.92
CA ASN A 163 -12.68 -9.16 20.53
C ASN A 163 -12.47 -8.74 19.06
N LEU A 164 -11.27 -8.96 18.49
CA LEU A 164 -10.99 -8.64 17.08
C LEU A 164 -11.69 -9.58 16.09
N HIS A 165 -12.06 -10.79 16.54
CA HIS A 165 -12.61 -11.85 15.69
C HIS A 165 -13.99 -12.32 16.15
N VAL A 166 -14.62 -11.57 17.05
CA VAL A 166 -15.97 -11.86 17.52
C VAL A 166 -16.96 -11.71 16.37
N VAL A 167 -17.93 -12.61 16.33
CA VAL A 167 -19.09 -12.50 15.46
C VAL A 167 -20.29 -12.14 16.31
N ARG A 168 -20.85 -10.96 16.07
CA ARG A 168 -22.09 -10.52 16.69
C ARG A 168 -23.22 -10.80 15.72
N GLY A 169 -24.08 -11.77 16.04
CA GLY A 169 -25.22 -12.14 15.18
C GLY A 169 -26.10 -10.95 14.80
N ALA A 170 -26.36 -10.07 15.77
CA ALA A 170 -27.11 -8.83 15.54
C ALA A 170 -26.43 -7.87 14.53
N MET A 171 -25.09 -7.83 14.48
CA MET A 171 -24.36 -7.01 13.50
C MET A 171 -24.49 -7.58 12.09
N VAL A 172 -24.24 -8.89 11.95
CA VAL A 172 -24.37 -9.63 10.68
C VAL A 172 -25.77 -9.44 10.10
N HIS A 173 -26.80 -9.59 10.92
CA HIS A 173 -28.19 -9.40 10.51
C HIS A 173 -28.47 -7.96 10.05
N LYS A 174 -28.03 -6.95 10.80
CA LYS A 174 -28.22 -5.54 10.42
C LYS A 174 -27.48 -5.20 9.12
N LEU A 175 -26.27 -5.72 8.92
CA LEU A 175 -25.53 -5.57 7.66
C LEU A 175 -26.29 -6.18 6.49
N LEU A 176 -26.74 -7.44 6.59
CA LEU A 176 -27.48 -8.11 5.52
C LEU A 176 -28.80 -7.42 5.21
N ARG A 177 -29.54 -6.95 6.23
CA ARG A 177 -30.76 -6.16 6.04
C ARG A 177 -30.46 -4.86 5.30
N PHE A 178 -29.43 -4.13 5.73
CA PHE A 178 -29.01 -2.91 5.07
C PHE A 178 -28.67 -3.15 3.59
N TYR A 179 -27.85 -4.17 3.30
CA TYR A 179 -27.47 -4.50 1.92
C TYR A 179 -28.67 -4.95 1.10
N LYS A 180 -29.58 -5.77 1.64
CA LYS A 180 -30.76 -6.22 0.89
C LYS A 180 -31.72 -5.09 0.54
N GLU A 181 -31.79 -4.06 1.38
CA GLU A 181 -32.61 -2.87 1.16
C GLU A 181 -31.95 -1.89 0.17
N HIS A 182 -30.63 -1.70 0.25
CA HIS A 182 -29.94 -0.57 -0.41
C HIS A 182 -28.94 -0.95 -1.49
N ASN A 183 -28.50 -2.21 -1.57
CA ASN A 183 -27.47 -2.69 -2.47
C ASN A 183 -28.10 -3.62 -3.52
N GLU A 184 -28.01 -3.24 -4.79
CA GLU A 184 -28.66 -3.98 -5.88
C GLU A 184 -28.17 -5.42 -6.03
N PHE A 185 -26.93 -5.71 -5.65
CA PHE A 185 -26.36 -7.06 -5.73
C PHE A 185 -26.97 -8.04 -4.72
N TYR A 186 -27.66 -7.55 -3.69
CA TYR A 186 -28.23 -8.37 -2.63
C TYR A 186 -29.72 -8.68 -2.83
N LYS A 187 -30.38 -8.11 -3.84
CA LYS A 187 -31.82 -8.30 -4.11
C LYS A 187 -32.20 -9.78 -4.26
N SER A 188 -31.37 -10.56 -4.96
CA SER A 188 -31.60 -11.99 -5.20
C SER A 188 -31.02 -12.91 -4.14
N VAL A 189 -30.36 -12.37 -3.11
CA VAL A 189 -29.68 -13.16 -2.09
C VAL A 189 -30.67 -13.66 -1.06
N GLN A 190 -30.65 -14.97 -0.80
CA GLN A 190 -31.43 -15.58 0.28
C GLN A 190 -30.69 -15.38 1.60
N ILE A 191 -31.41 -14.91 2.62
CA ILE A 191 -30.88 -14.75 3.97
C ILE A 191 -31.38 -15.94 4.80
N ASP A 192 -30.47 -16.77 5.29
CA ASP A 192 -30.77 -17.85 6.22
C ASP A 192 -30.94 -17.30 7.64
N GLU A 193 -32.18 -16.98 8.00
CA GLU A 193 -32.55 -16.48 9.32
C GLU A 193 -32.23 -17.48 10.45
N ARG A 194 -32.17 -18.78 10.15
CA ARG A 194 -31.82 -19.80 11.17
C ARG A 194 -30.36 -19.67 11.55
N CYS A 195 -29.48 -19.51 10.56
CA CYS A 195 -28.07 -19.26 10.79
C CYS A 195 -27.87 -17.98 11.62
N VAL A 196 -28.57 -16.90 11.27
CA VAL A 196 -28.53 -15.62 12.00
C VAL A 196 -28.94 -15.79 13.48
N SER A 197 -30.01 -16.54 13.75
CA SER A 197 -30.51 -16.78 15.11
C SER A 197 -29.62 -17.71 15.95
N SER A 198 -28.77 -18.50 15.29
CA SER A 198 -27.89 -19.48 15.96
C SER A 198 -26.61 -18.88 16.53
N PHE A 199 -26.23 -17.68 16.09
CA PHE A 199 -25.10 -16.96 16.68
C PHE A 199 -25.55 -16.38 18.03
N SER A 200 -24.99 -16.89 19.14
CA SER A 200 -25.06 -16.15 20.40
C SER A 200 -24.49 -14.75 20.19
N ASP A 201 -24.93 -13.75 20.98
CA ASP A 201 -24.48 -12.36 20.83
C ASP A 201 -22.93 -12.21 20.85
N HIS A 202 -22.23 -13.22 21.38
CA HIS A 202 -20.78 -13.35 21.44
C HIS A 202 -20.29 -14.74 20.98
N ALA A 203 -20.80 -15.24 19.85
CA ALA A 203 -20.18 -16.40 19.20
C ALA A 203 -18.75 -16.02 18.80
N VAL A 204 -17.77 -16.40 19.63
CA VAL A 204 -16.36 -16.30 19.27
C VAL A 204 -16.14 -17.27 18.13
N ALA A 205 -15.40 -16.85 17.11
CA ALA A 205 -14.94 -17.74 16.06
C ALA A 205 -13.88 -18.73 16.61
N GLU A 206 -14.19 -19.48 17.68
CA GLU A 206 -13.33 -20.55 18.22
C GLU A 206 -13.08 -21.62 17.13
N SER A 207 -13.99 -21.77 16.15
CA SER A 207 -13.76 -22.59 14.96
C SER A 207 -12.69 -22.03 13.99
N VAL A 208 -12.34 -20.76 14.12
CA VAL A 208 -11.35 -20.03 13.29
C VAL A 208 -10.05 -19.80 14.06
N LEU A 209 -10.12 -19.74 15.39
CA LEU A 209 -8.98 -19.59 16.29
C LEU A 209 -8.30 -20.95 16.47
N ASP A 210 -7.15 -21.12 15.84
CA ASP A 210 -6.27 -22.27 16.06
C ASP A 210 -5.20 -21.90 17.08
N PHE A 211 -5.47 -22.24 18.35
CA PHE A 211 -4.50 -22.08 19.44
C PHE A 211 -3.45 -23.17 19.36
N HIS A 212 -2.39 -22.91 18.61
CA HIS A 212 -1.21 -23.75 18.63
C HIS A 212 -0.39 -23.48 19.90
N THR A 213 -0.72 -24.18 20.98
CA THR A 213 0.14 -24.30 22.17
C THR A 213 1.40 -25.14 21.90
N SER A 214 1.45 -25.84 20.75
CA SER A 214 2.47 -26.82 20.39
C SER A 214 3.51 -26.37 19.35
N VAL A 215 3.46 -25.12 18.85
CA VAL A 215 4.53 -24.65 17.95
C VAL A 215 5.82 -24.56 18.75
N PRO A 216 6.89 -25.30 18.38
CA PRO A 216 8.12 -25.32 19.15
C PRO A 216 8.66 -23.89 19.31
N PRO A 217 9.07 -23.48 20.53
CA PRO A 217 9.65 -22.16 20.77
C PRO A 217 10.82 -21.84 19.83
N SER A 218 11.53 -22.87 19.35
CA SER A 218 12.61 -22.76 18.37
C SER A 218 12.15 -22.29 16.98
N VAL A 219 10.96 -22.67 16.52
CA VAL A 219 10.38 -22.22 15.23
C VAL A 219 9.96 -20.76 15.34
N VAL A 220 9.29 -20.40 16.44
CA VAL A 220 8.93 -19.00 16.74
C VAL A 220 10.19 -18.14 16.80
N SER A 221 11.21 -18.58 17.53
CA SER A 221 12.50 -17.89 17.67
C SER A 221 13.29 -17.79 16.36
N ARG A 222 13.17 -18.76 15.45
CA ARG A 222 13.79 -18.71 14.12
C ARG A 222 13.14 -17.66 13.24
N VAL A 223 11.80 -17.62 13.21
CA VAL A 223 11.06 -16.58 12.50
C VAL A 223 11.38 -15.21 13.09
N ASP A 224 11.41 -15.07 14.41
CA ASP A 224 11.76 -13.83 15.09
C ASP A 224 13.20 -13.38 14.77
N ARG A 225 14.14 -14.32 14.64
CA ARG A 225 15.53 -14.03 14.26
C ARG A 225 15.66 -13.66 12.79
N ASP A 226 14.95 -14.34 11.90
CA ASP A 226 14.92 -14.00 10.47
C ASP A 226 14.27 -12.63 10.26
N GLN A 227 13.26 -12.29 11.06
CA GLN A 227 12.65 -10.95 11.10
C GLN A 227 13.55 -9.91 11.79
N ALA A 228 14.34 -10.27 12.80
CA ALA A 228 15.32 -9.35 13.38
C ALA A 228 16.48 -9.03 12.42
N ARG A 229 16.89 -9.99 11.57
CA ARG A 229 17.95 -9.81 10.55
C ARG A 229 17.61 -8.78 9.48
N VAL A 230 16.33 -8.49 9.29
CA VAL A 230 15.84 -7.50 8.31
C VAL A 230 15.82 -6.06 8.87
N GLY A 231 16.42 -5.81 10.05
CA GLY A 231 16.70 -4.45 10.50
C GLY A 231 15.57 -3.77 11.25
N THR A 232 14.55 -4.52 11.69
CA THR A 232 13.68 -4.05 12.78
C THR A 232 14.51 -3.93 14.04
N GLU A 233 14.63 -2.71 14.57
CA GLU A 233 15.04 -2.47 15.94
C GLU A 233 14.35 -3.49 16.87
N SER A 234 15.15 -4.12 17.72
CA SER A 234 14.71 -5.02 18.78
C SER A 234 13.90 -4.32 19.88
N ASP A 235 13.82 -2.99 19.85
CA ASP A 235 13.29 -2.17 20.94
C ASP A 235 11.80 -1.87 20.71
N LEU A 236 10.98 -2.91 20.77
CA LEU A 236 9.55 -2.74 21.07
C LEU A 236 9.35 -2.90 22.58
N SER A 237 9.95 -2.00 23.37
CA SER A 237 9.40 -1.68 24.69
C SER A 237 8.17 -0.81 24.46
N LEU A 238 7.06 -1.44 24.04
CA LEU A 238 5.78 -0.74 24.04
C LEU A 238 5.40 -0.45 25.49
N GLU A 239 4.94 0.76 25.76
CA GLU A 239 4.49 1.18 27.09
C GLU A 239 3.27 0.36 27.56
N ASP A 240 2.50 -0.21 26.62
CA ASP A 240 1.34 -1.06 26.88
C ASP A 240 1.57 -2.51 26.41
N GLU A 241 1.64 -3.44 27.36
CA GLU A 241 1.79 -4.89 27.11
C GLU A 241 0.60 -5.49 26.34
N GLY A 242 -0.57 -4.84 26.37
CA GLY A 242 -1.77 -5.25 25.62
C GLY A 242 -1.79 -4.77 24.17
N GLU A 243 -0.80 -3.99 23.73
CA GLU A 243 -0.82 -3.29 22.45
C GLU A 243 -0.55 -4.22 21.27
N LEU A 244 -1.33 -4.09 20.17
CA LEU A 244 -1.22 -4.91 18.97
C LEU A 244 -0.56 -4.13 17.83
N ILE A 245 0.51 -4.69 17.26
CA ILE A 245 1.14 -4.24 16.02
C ILE A 245 0.88 -5.29 14.95
N GLU A 246 0.14 -4.93 13.92
CA GLU A 246 -0.12 -5.79 12.77
C GLU A 246 0.75 -5.41 11.56
N ARG A 247 1.25 -6.41 10.85
CA ARG A 247 1.95 -6.28 9.56
C ARG A 247 1.23 -7.10 8.51
N SER A 248 1.00 -6.54 7.33
CA SER A 248 0.39 -7.26 6.22
C SER A 248 1.45 -7.85 5.30
N ILE A 249 1.32 -9.14 4.96
CA ILE A 249 2.19 -9.89 4.07
C ILE A 249 1.33 -10.58 3.00
N VAL A 250 1.85 -10.63 1.79
CA VAL A 250 1.18 -11.22 0.65
C VAL A 250 1.94 -12.45 0.21
N PHE A 251 1.21 -13.55 0.04
CA PHE A 251 1.69 -14.69 -0.72
C PHE A 251 0.84 -14.80 -1.97
N VAL A 252 1.46 -14.57 -3.12
CA VAL A 252 0.86 -14.97 -4.38
C VAL A 252 0.95 -16.49 -4.40
N ASN A 253 -0.19 -17.16 -4.58
CA ASN A 253 -0.23 -18.61 -4.67
C ASN A 253 0.60 -19.04 -5.89
N GLU A 254 1.82 -19.51 -5.68
CA GLU A 254 2.57 -20.28 -6.67
C GLU A 254 1.85 -21.62 -6.75
N GLY A 255 0.83 -21.68 -7.63
CA GLY A 255 -0.07 -22.80 -7.89
C GLY A 255 0.04 -23.96 -6.91
N SER A 256 -0.98 -24.14 -6.07
CA SER A 256 -1.20 -25.47 -5.47
C SER A 256 -1.14 -26.48 -6.60
N ALA A 257 -0.25 -27.47 -6.49
CA ALA A 257 0.13 -28.47 -7.50
C ALA A 257 -1.00 -29.42 -7.92
N ASP A 258 -2.25 -28.98 -7.86
CA ASP A 258 -3.44 -29.79 -8.02
C ASP A 258 -4.52 -28.95 -8.72
N PRO A 259 -4.51 -28.89 -10.07
CA PRO A 259 -5.53 -28.23 -10.87
C PRO A 259 -6.93 -28.82 -10.64
N ASP A 260 -7.00 -30.07 -10.16
CA ASP A 260 -8.25 -30.77 -9.80
C ASP A 260 -8.81 -30.32 -8.44
N LYS A 261 -8.08 -29.50 -7.68
CA LYS A 261 -8.60 -28.75 -6.53
C LYS A 261 -9.22 -27.40 -6.90
N LEU A 262 -9.53 -27.17 -8.16
CA LEU A 262 -10.73 -26.39 -8.48
C LEU A 262 -11.93 -27.25 -8.08
N GLN A 263 -12.16 -27.36 -6.76
CA GLN A 263 -13.04 -28.38 -6.20
C GLN A 263 -14.35 -28.39 -6.99
N SER A 264 -14.80 -29.54 -7.47
CA SER A 264 -16.20 -29.77 -7.83
C SER A 264 -16.94 -30.19 -6.54
N VAL A 265 -18.27 -30.36 -6.57
CA VAL A 265 -19.11 -30.66 -5.40
C VAL A 265 -18.49 -31.78 -4.55
N VAL A 266 -18.14 -31.50 -3.29
CA VAL A 266 -17.58 -32.50 -2.36
C VAL A 266 -18.73 -33.09 -1.53
N GLU A 267 -18.92 -34.41 -1.59
CA GLU A 267 -19.80 -35.12 -0.66
C GLU A 267 -19.06 -35.26 0.69
N LEU A 268 -19.69 -34.81 1.78
CA LEU A 268 -19.09 -34.88 3.11
C LEU A 268 -19.30 -36.28 3.71
N PRO A 269 -18.33 -36.80 4.49
CA PRO A 269 -18.50 -38.06 5.21
C PRO A 269 -19.74 -38.01 6.12
N VAL A 270 -20.58 -39.04 6.05
CA VAL A 270 -21.78 -39.17 6.87
C VAL A 270 -21.35 -39.47 8.32
N PRO A 271 -21.70 -38.64 9.33
CA PRO A 271 -21.58 -39.05 10.72
C PRO A 271 -22.54 -40.21 10.96
N THR A 272 -22.12 -41.18 11.75
CA THR A 272 -22.75 -42.51 11.93
C THR A 272 -24.23 -42.55 12.31
N ASN A 273 -24.92 -41.42 12.50
CA ASN A 273 -26.32 -41.33 12.94
C ASN A 273 -27.24 -40.39 12.12
N SER A 274 -26.92 -40.05 10.86
CA SER A 274 -27.85 -39.28 10.01
C SER A 274 -28.08 -39.93 8.64
N SER A 275 -29.33 -40.23 8.28
CA SER A 275 -29.70 -40.94 7.03
C SER A 275 -29.72 -40.08 5.76
N GLY A 276 -29.27 -38.82 5.82
CA GLY A 276 -29.22 -37.92 4.67
C GLY A 276 -27.82 -37.80 4.08
N ARG A 277 -27.68 -37.99 2.76
CA ARG A 277 -26.46 -37.62 2.02
C ARG A 277 -26.19 -36.12 2.25
N ARG A 278 -24.98 -35.77 2.71
CA ARG A 278 -24.57 -34.38 2.95
C ARG A 278 -23.70 -33.89 1.80
N PHE A 279 -24.25 -33.04 0.96
CA PHE A 279 -23.48 -32.33 -0.06
C PHE A 279 -22.88 -31.06 0.54
N LEU A 280 -21.63 -30.74 0.20
CA LEU A 280 -21.10 -29.39 0.37
C LEU A 280 -21.86 -28.46 -0.58
N VAL A 281 -22.95 -27.87 -0.06
CA VAL A 281 -23.66 -26.80 -0.76
C VAL A 281 -22.73 -25.59 -0.78
N ARG A 282 -22.13 -25.34 -1.95
CA ARG A 282 -21.44 -24.09 -2.24
C ARG A 282 -22.44 -22.95 -2.14
N ASN A 283 -21.96 -21.80 -1.68
CA ASN A 283 -22.78 -20.60 -1.68
C ASN A 283 -23.08 -20.12 -3.11
N SER A 284 -22.54 -20.74 -4.17
CA SER A 284 -22.88 -20.43 -5.57
C SER A 284 -22.53 -21.57 -6.53
N SER A 285 -23.35 -21.75 -7.57
CA SER A 285 -23.10 -22.64 -8.71
C SER A 285 -22.73 -21.86 -9.99
N LYS A 286 -22.56 -20.53 -9.93
CA LYS A 286 -22.34 -19.67 -11.10
C LYS A 286 -20.95 -19.04 -11.09
N TYR A 287 -20.10 -19.41 -12.05
CA TYR A 287 -18.85 -18.69 -12.30
C TYR A 287 -19.15 -17.25 -12.73
N SER A 288 -18.78 -16.26 -11.90
CA SER A 288 -18.88 -14.86 -12.29
C SER A 288 -17.58 -14.45 -12.97
N ARG A 289 -17.59 -14.39 -14.31
CA ARG A 289 -16.58 -13.59 -15.02
C ARG A 289 -16.81 -12.13 -14.64
N ASP A 290 -15.77 -11.41 -14.27
CA ASP A 290 -15.83 -9.97 -13.96
C ASP A 290 -15.99 -9.12 -15.24
N SER A 291 -16.88 -9.51 -16.14
CA SER A 291 -17.14 -8.80 -17.40
C SER A 291 -17.80 -7.43 -17.17
N GLN A 292 -18.49 -7.27 -16.05
CA GLN A 292 -19.22 -6.04 -15.67
C GLN A 292 -18.43 -5.13 -14.73
N GLY A 293 -17.21 -5.50 -14.30
CA GLY A 293 -16.39 -4.69 -13.39
C GLY A 293 -16.94 -4.46 -11.98
N SER A 294 -18.06 -5.13 -11.63
CA SER A 294 -18.79 -5.01 -10.35
C SER A 294 -18.15 -5.78 -9.19
N ILE A 295 -17.07 -6.53 -9.46
CA ILE A 295 -16.46 -7.42 -8.48
C ILE A 295 -16.05 -6.69 -7.20
N TYR A 296 -15.52 -5.46 -7.28
CA TYR A 296 -15.06 -4.70 -6.11
C TYR A 296 -16.20 -4.38 -5.13
N ALA A 297 -17.40 -4.06 -5.61
CA ALA A 297 -18.55 -3.84 -4.73
C ALA A 297 -19.09 -5.14 -4.11
N LYS A 298 -18.92 -6.27 -4.80
CA LYS A 298 -19.31 -7.59 -4.30
C LYS A 298 -18.32 -8.15 -3.26
N MET A 299 -17.04 -7.80 -3.41
CA MET A 299 -15.97 -8.12 -2.48
C MET A 299 -15.98 -7.24 -1.24
N PHE A 300 -16.17 -5.94 -1.45
CA PHE A 300 -16.05 -4.93 -0.40
C PHE A 300 -17.37 -4.17 -0.24
N PRO A 301 -18.48 -4.85 0.11
CA PRO A 301 -19.76 -4.17 0.29
C PRO A 301 -19.71 -3.14 1.41
N HIS A 302 -18.81 -3.27 2.40
CA HIS A 302 -18.61 -2.25 3.43
C HIS A 302 -17.92 -0.97 2.92
N LEU A 303 -17.12 -1.08 1.85
CA LEU A 303 -16.51 0.06 1.17
C LEU A 303 -17.45 0.65 0.12
N PHE A 304 -18.29 -0.19 -0.51
CA PHE A 304 -19.33 0.19 -1.48
C PHE A 304 -20.74 -0.21 -0.99
N PRO A 305 -21.24 0.41 0.11
CA PRO A 305 -22.47 -0.02 0.82
C PRO A 305 -23.72 -0.12 -0.05
N PHE A 306 -23.85 0.78 -1.02
CA PHE A 306 -25.01 0.84 -1.91
C PHE A 306 -24.82 0.06 -3.20
N GLY A 307 -23.71 -0.67 -3.36
CA GLY A 307 -23.37 -1.37 -4.60
C GLY A 307 -23.02 -0.43 -5.76
N ARG A 308 -22.77 0.86 -5.48
CA ARG A 308 -22.51 1.90 -6.47
C ARG A 308 -21.19 2.59 -6.23
N GLY A 309 -20.72 3.34 -7.22
CA GLY A 309 -19.46 4.06 -7.14
C GLY A 309 -18.24 3.16 -7.28
N HIS A 310 -18.39 1.91 -7.72
CA HIS A 310 -17.29 0.97 -7.92
C HIS A 310 -16.68 1.13 -9.32
N PRO A 311 -15.45 0.66 -9.61
CA PRO A 311 -14.81 0.86 -10.92
C PRO A 311 -15.65 0.47 -12.13
N GLY A 312 -16.44 -0.61 -12.03
CA GLY A 312 -17.35 -1.04 -13.09
C GLY A 312 -18.62 -0.21 -13.31
N ASP A 313 -18.93 0.80 -12.49
CA ASP A 313 -20.10 1.67 -12.73
C ASP A 313 -19.94 2.39 -14.08
N GLU A 314 -21.00 2.43 -14.87
CA GLU A 314 -21.05 3.30 -16.04
C GLU A 314 -21.06 4.78 -15.60
N ARG A 315 -20.24 5.60 -16.28
CA ARG A 315 -20.02 7.01 -15.91
C ARG A 315 -20.13 7.92 -17.12
N PRO A 316 -20.69 9.13 -16.96
CA PRO A 316 -20.68 10.15 -18.01
C PRO A 316 -19.26 10.46 -18.53
N ILE A 317 -18.30 10.58 -17.62
CA ILE A 317 -16.87 10.70 -17.93
C ILE A 317 -16.19 9.40 -17.51
N PHE A 318 -15.65 8.69 -18.49
CA PHE A 318 -14.93 7.45 -18.26
C PHE A 318 -13.73 7.65 -17.32
N VAL A 319 -13.58 6.73 -16.36
CA VAL A 319 -12.44 6.67 -15.46
C VAL A 319 -11.93 5.23 -15.46
N SER A 320 -10.65 5.04 -15.78
CA SER A 320 -10.04 3.71 -15.79
C SER A 320 -10.01 3.09 -14.39
N GLN A 321 -9.88 1.76 -14.31
CA GLN A 321 -9.78 1.05 -13.03
C GLN A 321 -8.54 1.52 -12.22
N ASP A 322 -7.37 1.69 -12.84
CA ASP A 322 -6.17 2.24 -12.17
C ASP A 322 -6.45 3.62 -11.56
N ALA A 323 -7.14 4.50 -12.29
CA ALA A 323 -7.49 5.84 -11.81
C ALA A 323 -8.52 5.79 -10.67
N CYS A 324 -9.48 4.86 -10.72
CA CYS A 324 -10.41 4.61 -9.62
C CYS A 324 -9.68 4.12 -8.36
N MET A 325 -8.78 3.13 -8.47
CA MET A 325 -8.02 2.63 -7.31
C MET A 325 -7.15 3.71 -6.68
N LYS A 326 -6.49 4.54 -7.51
CA LYS A 326 -5.75 5.71 -7.04
C LYS A 326 -6.66 6.71 -6.33
N TYR A 327 -7.86 6.95 -6.85
CA TYR A 327 -8.82 7.84 -6.19
C TYR A 327 -9.30 7.27 -4.85
N TYR A 328 -9.67 5.99 -4.79
CA TYR A 328 -10.13 5.35 -3.55
C TYR A 328 -9.04 5.31 -2.49
N SER A 329 -7.79 5.02 -2.85
CA SER A 329 -6.66 5.03 -1.92
C SER A 329 -6.40 6.41 -1.31
N MET A 330 -6.82 7.49 -1.98
CA MET A 330 -6.72 8.87 -1.49
C MET A 330 -8.07 9.43 -1.02
N HIS A 331 -9.10 8.58 -0.88
CA HIS A 331 -10.43 9.02 -0.51
C HIS A 331 -10.44 9.66 0.88
N SER A 332 -11.19 10.75 1.06
CA SER A 332 -11.18 11.56 2.30
C SER A 332 -11.69 10.81 3.54
N SER A 333 -12.39 9.69 3.36
CA SER A 333 -12.78 8.82 4.49
C SER A 333 -11.66 7.93 4.97
N ARG A 334 -10.59 7.74 4.19
CA ARG A 334 -9.47 6.82 4.41
C ARG A 334 -9.81 5.34 4.61
N ARG A 335 -11.10 4.99 4.73
CA ARG A 335 -11.64 3.62 4.80
C ARG A 335 -11.06 2.65 3.77
N PHE A 336 -10.76 3.10 2.54
CA PHE A 336 -10.14 2.26 1.51
C PHE A 336 -8.64 2.05 1.74
N ALA A 337 -7.93 3.10 2.21
CA ALA A 337 -6.51 3.04 2.51
C ALA A 337 -6.22 2.23 3.78
N GLU A 338 -7.16 2.26 4.74
CA GLU A 338 -7.10 1.57 6.02
C GLU A 338 -7.74 0.18 6.02
N ASP A 339 -8.40 -0.22 4.92
CA ASP A 339 -8.94 -1.56 4.80
C ASP A 339 -7.80 -2.59 4.73
N GLU A 340 -7.96 -3.69 5.44
CA GLU A 340 -6.93 -4.69 5.67
C GLU A 340 -6.51 -5.42 4.39
N THR A 341 -7.37 -5.44 3.36
CA THR A 341 -7.18 -6.27 2.15
C THR A 341 -7.43 -5.53 0.84
N PHE A 342 -8.11 -4.38 0.84
CA PHE A 342 -8.51 -3.69 -0.38
C PHE A 342 -7.33 -3.33 -1.30
N LEU A 343 -6.30 -2.67 -0.76
CA LEU A 343 -5.13 -2.25 -1.55
C LEU A 343 -4.39 -3.45 -2.14
N LEU A 344 -4.35 -4.55 -1.38
CA LEU A 344 -3.72 -5.78 -1.83
C LEU A 344 -4.49 -6.38 -3.00
N VAL A 345 -5.79 -6.60 -2.83
CA VAL A 345 -6.64 -7.16 -3.89
C VAL A 345 -6.65 -6.26 -5.12
N ALA A 346 -6.68 -4.94 -4.93
CA ALA A 346 -6.56 -3.99 -6.02
C ALA A 346 -5.21 -4.11 -6.76
N PHE A 347 -4.10 -4.21 -6.04
CA PHE A 347 -2.77 -4.40 -6.63
C PHE A 347 -2.67 -5.69 -7.43
N ASP A 348 -3.09 -6.82 -6.86
CA ASP A 348 -3.04 -8.12 -7.52
C ASP A 348 -3.90 -8.13 -8.80
N ARG A 349 -5.15 -7.67 -8.69
CA ARG A 349 -6.07 -7.64 -9.84
C ARG A 349 -5.56 -6.73 -10.96
N LEU A 350 -5.05 -5.55 -10.63
CA LEU A 350 -4.47 -4.65 -11.63
C LEU A 350 -3.22 -5.26 -12.28
N SER A 351 -2.37 -5.94 -11.51
CA SER A 351 -1.19 -6.66 -12.01
C SER A 351 -1.59 -7.78 -12.96
N THR A 352 -2.54 -8.60 -12.54
CA THR A 352 -3.09 -9.72 -13.32
C THR A 352 -3.77 -9.24 -14.60
N GLN A 353 -4.52 -8.15 -14.57
CA GLN A 353 -5.08 -7.52 -15.78
C GLN A 353 -3.99 -7.06 -16.75
N ARG A 354 -2.92 -6.45 -16.27
CA ARG A 354 -1.76 -6.06 -17.11
C ARG A 354 -1.10 -7.27 -17.76
N MET A 355 -0.90 -8.33 -16.99
CA MET A 355 -0.38 -9.60 -17.49
C MET A 355 -1.28 -10.18 -18.59
N PHE A 356 -2.60 -10.27 -18.36
CA PHE A 356 -3.53 -10.77 -19.35
C PHE A 356 -3.55 -9.92 -20.63
N MET A 357 -3.53 -8.59 -20.50
CA MET A 357 -3.45 -7.70 -21.66
C MET A 357 -2.14 -7.91 -22.44
N GLN A 358 -1.00 -7.99 -21.75
CA GLN A 358 0.30 -8.20 -22.37
C GLN A 358 0.36 -9.55 -23.10
N ILE A 359 -0.11 -10.63 -22.48
CA ILE A 359 -0.18 -11.95 -23.10
C ILE A 359 -1.12 -11.93 -24.29
N SER A 360 -2.32 -11.35 -24.14
CA SER A 360 -3.31 -11.26 -25.23
C SER A 360 -2.73 -10.55 -26.46
N LEU A 361 -2.07 -9.41 -26.28
CA LEU A 361 -1.40 -8.68 -27.35
C LEU A 361 -0.23 -9.47 -27.96
N THR A 362 0.54 -10.19 -27.13
CA THR A 362 1.67 -11.01 -27.59
C THR A 362 1.16 -12.19 -28.42
N CYS A 363 0.12 -12.90 -27.97
CA CYS A 363 -0.51 -14.00 -28.71
C CYS A 363 -1.05 -13.53 -30.08
N GLN A 364 -1.63 -12.34 -30.14
CA GLN A 364 -2.16 -11.78 -31.40
C GLN A 364 -1.05 -11.38 -32.37
N ARG A 365 0.07 -10.84 -31.88
CA ARG A 365 1.18 -10.36 -32.72
C ARG A 365 2.17 -11.46 -33.10
N HIS A 366 2.40 -12.42 -32.20
CA HIS A 366 3.45 -13.43 -32.28
C HIS A 366 2.91 -14.83 -31.91
N PRO A 367 1.91 -15.36 -32.65
CA PRO A 367 1.31 -16.66 -32.34
C PRO A 367 2.33 -17.81 -32.40
N GLU A 368 3.40 -17.68 -33.16
CA GLU A 368 4.50 -18.64 -33.28
C GLU A 368 5.21 -18.92 -31.94
N VAL A 369 5.19 -17.98 -31.01
CA VAL A 369 5.80 -18.12 -29.68
C VAL A 369 5.05 -19.14 -28.82
N PHE A 370 3.77 -19.38 -29.13
CA PHE A 370 2.87 -20.23 -28.34
C PHE A 370 2.61 -21.62 -28.97
N ARG A 371 3.34 -21.98 -30.04
CA ARG A 371 3.18 -23.28 -30.72
C ARG A 371 4.01 -24.38 -30.04
N GLY A 372 3.47 -25.60 -30.03
CA GLY A 372 4.17 -26.79 -29.55
C GLY A 372 4.17 -26.94 -28.03
N PHE A 373 3.34 -26.17 -27.32
CA PHE A 373 3.19 -26.29 -25.86
C PHE A 373 2.46 -27.57 -25.45
N ASP A 374 1.60 -28.08 -26.33
CA ASP A 374 0.87 -29.34 -26.22
C ASP A 374 1.78 -30.57 -26.24
N ALA A 375 2.97 -30.46 -26.84
CA ALA A 375 3.94 -31.55 -26.92
C ALA A 375 4.92 -31.61 -25.73
N ILE A 376 4.86 -30.64 -24.80
CA ILE A 376 5.79 -30.56 -23.66
C ILE A 376 5.38 -31.57 -22.59
N THR A 377 6.30 -32.48 -22.24
CA THR A 377 6.08 -33.44 -21.15
C THR A 377 6.39 -32.80 -19.78
N HIS A 378 5.84 -33.39 -18.71
CA HIS A 378 6.08 -32.95 -17.34
C HIS A 378 7.58 -33.04 -16.97
N GLU A 379 8.26 -34.10 -17.41
CA GLU A 379 9.68 -34.33 -17.18
C GLU A 379 10.53 -33.25 -17.86
N GLU A 380 10.25 -32.94 -19.13
CA GLU A 380 10.96 -31.89 -19.88
C GLU A 380 10.79 -30.52 -19.23
N LEU A 381 9.56 -30.19 -18.81
CA LEU A 381 9.28 -28.93 -18.11
C LEU A 381 9.99 -28.85 -16.76
N SER A 382 10.01 -29.93 -15.99
CA SER A 382 10.69 -30.00 -14.69
C SER A 382 12.19 -29.77 -14.83
N VAL A 383 12.82 -30.38 -15.84
CA VAL A 383 14.24 -30.17 -16.16
C VAL A 383 14.48 -28.71 -16.57
N ALA A 384 13.64 -28.17 -17.46
CA ALA A 384 13.76 -26.79 -17.94
C ALA A 384 13.61 -25.77 -16.79
N LEU A 385 12.67 -25.97 -15.87
CA LEU A 385 12.49 -25.13 -14.69
C LEU A 385 13.72 -25.14 -13.78
N ARG A 386 14.27 -26.32 -13.49
CA ARG A 386 15.48 -26.45 -12.68
C ARG A 386 16.70 -25.80 -13.34
N GLN A 387 16.85 -25.97 -14.65
CA GLN A 387 17.89 -25.27 -15.41
C GLN A 387 17.68 -23.75 -15.39
N ASN A 388 16.44 -23.27 -15.55
CA ASN A 388 16.13 -21.85 -15.48
C ASN A 388 16.46 -21.26 -14.11
N GLU A 389 16.15 -21.97 -13.03
CA GLU A 389 16.52 -21.56 -11.67
C GLU A 389 18.05 -21.44 -11.50
N LEU A 390 18.79 -22.44 -11.99
CA LEU A 390 20.26 -22.40 -11.98
C LEU A 390 20.82 -21.24 -12.84
N ARG A 391 20.22 -20.93 -14.00
CA ARG A 391 20.56 -19.75 -14.81
C ARG A 391 20.29 -18.46 -14.03
N GLN A 392 19.14 -18.34 -13.37
CA GLN A 392 18.79 -17.17 -12.54
C GLN A 392 19.74 -16.98 -11.34
N GLN A 393 20.26 -18.07 -10.79
CA GLN A 393 21.30 -18.05 -9.74
C GLN A 393 22.70 -17.72 -10.30
N GLY A 394 22.86 -17.55 -11.61
CA GLY A 394 24.15 -17.32 -12.28
C GLY A 394 25.06 -18.55 -12.30
N ARG A 395 24.50 -19.75 -12.10
CA ARG A 395 25.24 -21.03 -12.03
C ARG A 395 25.32 -21.74 -13.38
N LEU A 396 24.53 -21.31 -14.36
CA LEU A 396 24.58 -21.78 -15.74
C LEU A 396 24.69 -20.57 -16.68
N ALA A 397 25.51 -20.70 -17.72
CA ALA A 397 25.58 -19.72 -18.81
C ALA A 397 24.34 -19.82 -19.70
N VAL A 398 23.97 -18.71 -20.35
CA VAL A 398 22.97 -18.71 -21.42
C VAL A 398 23.61 -19.31 -22.66
N THR A 399 23.09 -20.42 -23.15
CA THR A 399 23.50 -21.01 -24.43
C THR A 399 22.73 -20.37 -25.58
N ASN A 400 23.41 -20.07 -26.69
CA ASN A 400 22.81 -19.49 -27.91
C ASN A 400 22.27 -20.56 -28.88
N GLU A 401 22.00 -21.78 -28.38
CA GLU A 401 21.45 -22.86 -29.19
C GLU A 401 19.99 -22.59 -29.57
N ASN A 402 19.49 -23.28 -30.59
CA ASN A 402 18.10 -23.15 -31.03
C ASN A 402 17.15 -23.39 -29.84
N PRO A 403 16.28 -22.44 -29.48
CA PRO A 403 15.46 -22.55 -28.28
C PRO A 403 14.49 -23.72 -28.42
N THR A 404 14.54 -24.61 -27.43
CA THR A 404 13.64 -25.77 -27.32
C THR A 404 12.19 -25.32 -27.13
N ALA A 405 11.22 -26.24 -27.27
CA ALA A 405 9.81 -25.94 -26.99
C ALA A 405 9.61 -25.49 -25.53
N THR A 406 10.33 -26.09 -24.58
CA THR A 406 10.32 -25.70 -23.16
C THR A 406 10.93 -24.33 -22.92
N ASP A 407 12.04 -23.98 -23.59
CA ASP A 407 12.61 -22.62 -23.50
C ASP A 407 11.64 -21.56 -24.06
N LYS A 408 10.94 -21.86 -25.17
CA LYS A 408 9.90 -20.97 -25.73
C LYS A 408 8.71 -20.82 -24.77
N PHE A 409 8.29 -21.90 -24.14
CA PHE A 409 7.24 -21.88 -23.12
C PHE A 409 7.64 -21.00 -21.92
N LEU A 410 8.80 -21.22 -21.31
CA LEU A 410 9.29 -20.41 -20.19
C LEU A 410 9.44 -18.94 -20.59
N ARG A 411 9.95 -18.66 -21.78
CA ARG A 411 10.03 -17.30 -22.33
C ARG A 411 8.65 -16.65 -22.48
N SER A 412 7.62 -17.40 -22.87
CA SER A 412 6.25 -16.86 -22.97
C SER A 412 5.69 -16.47 -21.60
N VAL A 413 5.98 -17.27 -20.55
CA VAL A 413 5.64 -16.95 -19.16
C VAL A 413 6.39 -15.70 -18.71
N GLU A 414 7.68 -15.59 -19.01
CA GLU A 414 8.49 -14.41 -18.70
C GLU A 414 7.98 -13.13 -19.40
N ILE A 415 7.55 -13.24 -20.66
CA ILE A 415 6.97 -12.11 -21.40
C ILE A 415 5.66 -11.64 -20.75
N GLY A 416 4.79 -12.57 -20.38
CA GLY A 416 3.53 -12.24 -19.71
C GLY A 416 3.74 -11.61 -18.34
N THR A 417 4.49 -12.31 -17.49
CA THR A 417 4.76 -11.92 -16.09
C THR A 417 5.67 -10.70 -15.97
N GLY A 418 6.43 -10.34 -17.02
CA GLY A 418 7.27 -9.15 -17.01
C GLY A 418 6.51 -7.82 -16.98
N SER A 419 5.19 -7.84 -17.20
CA SER A 419 4.32 -6.67 -17.02
C SER A 419 3.80 -6.49 -15.59
N LEU A 420 4.04 -7.48 -14.71
CA LEU A 420 3.73 -7.39 -13.28
C LEU A 420 4.71 -6.42 -12.61
N TRP A 421 4.19 -5.64 -11.66
CA TRP A 421 5.01 -4.76 -10.84
C TRP A 421 5.95 -5.57 -9.94
N GLY A 422 7.21 -5.14 -9.87
CA GLY A 422 8.25 -5.79 -9.08
C GLY A 422 8.80 -7.09 -9.70
N SER A 423 8.40 -7.44 -10.93
CA SER A 423 8.86 -8.63 -11.66
C SER A 423 10.38 -8.61 -11.91
N ASN A 424 10.97 -9.78 -12.13
CA ASN A 424 12.39 -9.90 -12.45
C ASN A 424 12.75 -9.17 -13.77
N GLN A 425 11.83 -9.17 -14.73
CA GLN A 425 11.96 -8.49 -16.01
C GLN A 425 11.92 -6.97 -15.84
N GLU A 426 11.04 -6.45 -14.98
CA GLU A 426 11.06 -5.02 -14.64
C GLU A 426 12.41 -4.64 -14.04
N ARG A 427 12.93 -5.43 -13.09
CA ARG A 427 14.27 -5.19 -12.49
C ARG A 427 15.39 -5.28 -13.52
N GLN A 428 15.32 -6.22 -14.46
CA GLN A 428 16.31 -6.32 -15.55
C GLN A 428 16.26 -5.08 -16.46
N ARG A 429 15.06 -4.60 -16.79
CA ARG A 429 14.87 -3.35 -17.53
C ARG A 429 15.43 -2.15 -16.77
N CYS A 430 15.17 -2.03 -15.46
CA CYS A 430 15.78 -0.98 -14.63
C CYS A 430 17.31 -0.99 -14.70
N ARG A 431 17.92 -2.19 -14.63
CA ARG A 431 19.37 -2.34 -14.75
C ARG A 431 19.89 -1.91 -16.12
N ARG A 432 19.22 -2.30 -17.20
CA ARG A 432 19.59 -1.88 -18.56
C ARG A 432 19.47 -0.36 -18.73
N GLU A 433 18.45 0.26 -18.15
CA GLU A 433 18.30 1.72 -18.12
C GLU A 433 19.42 2.39 -17.30
N ALA A 434 19.79 1.85 -16.14
CA ALA A 434 20.92 2.37 -15.37
C ALA A 434 22.26 2.24 -16.13
N PHE A 435 22.49 1.10 -16.79
CA PHE A 435 23.68 0.90 -17.63
C PHE A 435 23.69 1.82 -18.86
N SER A 436 22.54 2.15 -19.45
CA SER A 436 22.51 3.10 -20.57
C SER A 436 22.87 4.52 -20.12
N TYR A 437 22.53 4.92 -18.89
CA TYR A 437 23.01 6.17 -18.30
C TYR A 437 24.52 6.13 -18.12
N GLN A 438 25.07 5.02 -17.61
CA GLN A 438 26.51 4.86 -17.44
C GLN A 438 27.27 4.90 -18.78
N MET A 439 26.71 4.30 -19.84
CA MET A 439 27.26 4.39 -21.20
C MET A 439 27.24 5.81 -21.74
N ARG A 440 26.20 6.60 -21.41
CA ARG A 440 26.02 7.97 -21.92
C ARG A 440 26.82 9.01 -21.13
N PHE A 441 26.91 8.86 -19.81
CA PHE A 441 27.43 9.88 -18.90
C PHE A 441 28.73 9.47 -18.20
N GLY A 442 29.22 8.25 -18.43
CA GLY A 442 30.40 7.72 -17.76
C GLY A 442 30.09 7.13 -16.38
N GLN A 443 31.11 7.00 -15.54
CA GLN A 443 30.98 6.54 -14.17
C GLN A 443 30.21 7.57 -13.32
N PRO A 444 29.27 7.13 -12.48
CA PRO A 444 28.55 8.04 -11.60
C PRO A 444 29.46 8.58 -10.49
N ALA A 445 29.20 9.81 -10.07
CA ALA A 445 29.96 10.48 -9.02
C ALA A 445 29.50 10.05 -7.62
N LEU A 446 28.19 9.82 -7.44
CA LEU A 446 27.60 9.52 -6.13
C LEU A 446 26.67 8.33 -6.19
N PHE A 447 26.73 7.50 -5.16
CA PHE A 447 25.72 6.50 -4.81
C PHE A 447 25.06 6.91 -3.50
N VAL A 448 23.84 7.43 -3.57
CA VAL A 448 23.13 7.99 -2.41
C VAL A 448 22.00 7.06 -2.00
N THR A 449 21.90 6.79 -0.69
CA THR A 449 20.76 6.07 -0.12
C THR A 449 19.96 7.00 0.76
N ILE A 450 18.66 7.09 0.50
CA ILE A 450 17.72 7.90 1.27
C ILE A 450 16.76 6.97 2.00
N THR A 451 16.75 7.06 3.32
CA THR A 451 15.85 6.26 4.19
C THR A 451 14.99 7.22 5.02
N PRO A 452 13.87 7.73 4.47
CA PRO A 452 13.01 8.64 5.22
C PRO A 452 12.36 7.94 6.42
N ASN A 453 12.37 8.61 7.58
CA ASN A 453 11.70 8.13 8.78
C ASN A 453 10.20 8.49 8.73
N VAL A 454 9.42 7.68 8.02
CA VAL A 454 7.96 7.91 7.85
C VAL A 454 7.14 7.45 9.04
N ASP A 455 7.59 6.44 9.77
CA ASP A 455 6.85 5.77 10.85
C ASP A 455 7.03 6.44 12.22
N ASN A 456 7.95 7.38 12.33
CA ASN A 456 8.16 8.20 13.52
C ASN A 456 8.26 9.70 13.16
N SER A 457 7.33 10.18 12.33
CA SER A 457 7.26 11.59 11.90
C SER A 457 5.93 12.21 12.30
N PHE A 458 5.96 13.45 12.80
CA PHE A 458 4.73 14.21 13.08
C PHE A 458 3.89 14.44 11.81
N ALA A 459 4.54 14.50 10.63
CA ALA A 459 3.81 14.58 9.36
C ALA A 459 2.92 13.35 9.13
N MET A 460 3.29 12.17 9.66
CA MET A 460 2.45 10.99 9.64
C MET A 460 1.18 11.19 10.48
N ALA A 461 1.28 11.81 11.65
CA ALA A 461 0.12 12.12 12.49
C ALA A 461 -0.88 13.01 11.76
N GLN A 462 -0.39 14.02 11.04
CA GLN A 462 -1.21 14.92 10.22
C GLN A 462 -1.86 14.19 9.04
N TYR A 463 -1.09 13.39 8.30
CA TYR A 463 -1.61 12.62 7.17
C TYR A 463 -2.66 11.59 7.61
N THR A 464 -2.51 11.08 8.84
CA THR A 464 -3.39 10.07 9.42
C THR A 464 -4.52 10.65 10.29
N GLY A 465 -4.55 11.97 10.49
CA GLY A 465 -5.55 12.63 11.32
C GLY A 465 -5.53 12.24 12.81
N ILE A 466 -4.46 11.60 13.30
CA ILE A 466 -4.27 11.32 14.73
C ILE A 466 -3.99 12.61 15.49
N SER A 467 -3.27 13.53 14.85
CA SER A 467 -3.15 14.91 15.29
C SER A 467 -3.48 15.81 14.10
N SER A 468 -4.07 16.96 14.38
CA SER A 468 -4.35 17.99 13.39
C SER A 468 -3.92 19.31 13.99
N VAL A 469 -3.00 20.00 13.31
CA VAL A 469 -2.55 21.34 13.69
C VAL A 469 -2.64 22.22 12.46
N ASP A 470 -3.01 23.47 12.66
CA ASP A 470 -3.11 24.42 11.55
C ASP A 470 -1.73 24.94 11.15
N THR A 471 -0.82 25.08 12.12
CA THR A 471 0.57 25.50 11.93
C THR A 471 1.57 24.55 12.59
N ILE A 472 2.82 24.58 12.12
CA ILE A 472 3.90 23.79 12.74
C ILE A 472 4.21 24.25 14.18
N PHE A 473 3.86 25.48 14.55
CA PHE A 473 4.08 26.00 15.89
C PHE A 473 3.07 25.43 16.88
N ASP A 474 1.82 25.20 16.44
CA ASP A 474 0.80 24.60 17.29
C ASP A 474 1.19 23.14 17.67
N CYS A 475 2.14 22.51 16.96
CA CYS A 475 2.73 21.24 17.38
C CYS A 475 3.31 21.30 18.80
N LEU A 476 3.92 22.44 19.17
CA LEU A 476 4.60 22.64 20.46
C LEU A 476 3.61 22.68 21.62
N GLU A 477 2.39 23.11 21.35
CA GLU A 477 1.30 23.21 22.32
C GLU A 477 0.38 21.97 22.27
N SER A 478 0.40 21.23 21.16
CA SER A 478 -0.35 20.00 21.00
C SER A 478 0.24 18.83 21.80
N LYS A 479 -0.61 17.92 22.26
CA LYS A 479 -0.15 16.62 22.76
C LYS A 479 0.50 15.86 21.60
N LEU A 480 1.82 15.76 21.62
CA LEU A 480 2.57 14.99 20.64
C LEU A 480 2.17 13.50 20.74
N PRO A 481 1.82 12.86 19.62
CA PRO A 481 1.55 11.43 19.61
C PRO A 481 2.79 10.63 20.06
N SER A 482 2.57 9.54 20.77
CA SER A 482 3.66 8.64 21.16
C SER A 482 4.26 7.98 19.91
N LYS A 483 5.52 7.50 20.02
CA LYS A 483 6.18 6.75 18.93
C LYS A 483 5.33 5.55 18.49
N THR A 484 4.61 4.92 19.43
CA THR A 484 3.76 3.78 19.13
C THR A 484 2.49 4.17 18.39
N GLU A 485 1.87 5.30 18.75
CA GLU A 485 0.73 5.86 18.02
C GLU A 485 1.11 6.16 16.57
N LEU A 486 2.27 6.80 16.34
CA LEU A 486 2.78 7.11 14.99
C LEU A 486 3.06 5.85 14.16
N ARG A 487 3.75 4.86 14.74
CA ARG A 487 4.06 3.59 14.05
C ARG A 487 2.79 2.83 13.68
N LYS A 488 1.79 2.79 14.57
CA LYS A 488 0.48 2.20 14.26
C LYS A 488 -0.23 2.92 13.13
N ALA A 489 -0.19 4.25 13.13
CA ALA A 489 -0.76 5.07 12.07
C ALA A 489 -0.15 4.72 10.71
N ALA A 490 1.17 4.64 10.66
CA ALA A 490 1.93 4.33 9.45
C ALA A 490 1.62 2.93 8.91
N LEU A 491 1.49 1.93 9.81
CA LEU A 491 1.16 0.55 9.44
C LEU A 491 -0.31 0.38 9.02
N ARG A 492 -1.22 1.16 9.62
CA ARG A 492 -2.65 1.13 9.29
C ARG A 492 -2.94 1.83 7.97
N ASP A 493 -2.15 2.83 7.57
CA ASP A 493 -2.31 3.52 6.29
C ASP A 493 -1.02 3.51 5.48
N ASN A 494 -0.87 2.45 4.69
CA ASN A 494 0.25 2.29 3.76
C ASN A 494 0.28 3.36 2.67
N VAL A 495 -0.87 3.99 2.34
CA VAL A 495 -0.95 5.04 1.33
C VAL A 495 -0.37 6.34 1.88
N ALA A 496 -0.69 6.71 3.11
CA ALA A 496 -0.09 7.83 3.81
C ALA A 496 1.43 7.66 3.92
N SER A 497 1.89 6.48 4.32
CA SER A 497 3.32 6.11 4.36
C SER A 497 4.00 6.29 3.00
N ALA A 498 3.42 5.75 1.92
CA ALA A 498 3.97 5.88 0.58
C ALA A 498 3.97 7.34 0.09
N ARG A 499 2.92 8.13 0.38
CA ARG A 499 2.84 9.53 -0.01
C ARG A 499 3.84 10.40 0.73
N LEU A 500 4.03 10.17 2.03
CA LEU A 500 5.02 10.88 2.82
C LEU A 500 6.43 10.53 2.35
N PHE A 501 6.71 9.24 2.09
CA PHE A 501 7.96 8.81 1.47
C PHE A 501 8.21 9.54 0.14
N MET A 502 7.25 9.54 -0.78
CA MET A 502 7.40 10.23 -2.06
C MET A 502 7.60 11.73 -1.91
N ARG A 503 7.01 12.37 -0.89
CA ARG A 503 7.25 13.79 -0.60
C ARG A 503 8.70 14.05 -0.19
N TYR A 504 9.32 13.16 0.59
CA TYR A 504 10.74 13.26 0.91
C TYR A 504 11.63 13.07 -0.32
N ILE A 505 11.30 12.10 -1.17
CA ILE A 505 12.03 11.87 -2.43
C ILE A 505 11.91 13.08 -3.36
N ASP A 506 10.72 13.66 -3.46
CA ASP A 506 10.48 14.85 -4.27
C ASP A 506 11.26 16.05 -3.75
N ALA A 507 11.24 16.29 -2.43
CA ALA A 507 12.04 17.35 -1.81
C ALA A 507 13.55 17.14 -2.02
N PHE A 508 14.04 15.90 -1.96
CA PHE A 508 15.44 15.60 -2.28
C PHE A 508 15.78 15.98 -3.73
N ILE A 509 14.93 15.63 -4.70
CA ILE A 509 15.17 15.97 -6.11
C ILE A 509 15.08 17.48 -6.33
N GLU A 510 14.04 18.13 -5.81
CA GLU A 510 13.81 19.54 -6.05
C GLU A 510 14.80 20.45 -5.33
N ASP A 511 15.16 20.13 -4.09
CA ASP A 511 15.90 21.06 -3.24
C ASP A 511 17.34 20.62 -2.99
N VAL A 512 17.61 19.31 -2.88
CA VAL A 512 18.98 18.80 -2.68
C VAL A 512 19.72 18.64 -4.01
N LEU A 513 19.07 18.08 -5.03
CA LEU A 513 19.65 18.00 -6.38
C LEU A 513 19.47 19.29 -7.20
N ALA A 514 18.60 20.20 -6.72
CA ALA A 514 18.18 21.40 -7.44
C ALA A 514 17.66 21.10 -8.85
N VAL A 515 16.78 20.10 -8.97
CA VAL A 515 16.15 19.71 -10.24
C VAL A 515 14.65 19.95 -10.18
N ASP A 516 14.12 20.79 -11.06
CA ASP A 516 12.68 20.95 -11.21
C ASP A 516 12.06 19.66 -11.78
N LYS A 517 11.19 19.03 -10.98
CA LYS A 517 10.57 17.75 -11.32
C LYS A 517 9.57 17.85 -12.48
N LYS A 518 8.95 19.01 -12.70
CA LYS A 518 7.93 19.19 -13.75
C LYS A 518 8.58 19.31 -15.13
N THR A 519 9.64 20.09 -15.20
CA THR A 519 10.38 20.37 -16.44
C THR A 519 11.49 19.37 -16.68
N GLY A 520 11.97 18.71 -15.61
CA GLY A 520 13.18 17.90 -15.68
C GLY A 520 14.37 18.76 -16.09
N LYS A 521 14.49 19.97 -15.53
CA LYS A 521 15.67 20.85 -15.72
C LYS A 521 16.31 21.22 -14.40
N CYS A 522 17.62 21.43 -14.39
CA CYS A 522 18.31 22.03 -13.26
C CYS A 522 17.73 23.42 -12.97
N LYS A 523 17.57 23.74 -11.69
CA LYS A 523 17.24 25.08 -11.23
C LYS A 523 18.42 26.02 -11.50
N SER A 524 18.19 27.32 -11.40
CA SER A 524 19.20 28.36 -11.68
C SER A 524 20.39 28.35 -10.71
N TYR A 525 20.26 27.67 -9.58
CA TYR A 525 21.29 27.51 -8.56
C TYR A 525 21.73 26.04 -8.47
N PRO A 526 23.01 25.77 -8.14
CA PRO A 526 23.48 24.42 -7.91
C PRO A 526 22.84 23.82 -6.65
N GLY A 527 22.55 22.52 -6.68
CA GLY A 527 22.11 21.77 -5.50
C GLY A 527 23.24 21.55 -4.51
N LEU A 528 22.94 20.85 -3.41
CA LEU A 528 23.89 20.53 -2.34
C LEU A 528 25.15 19.80 -2.88
N PHE A 529 24.96 18.89 -3.83
CA PHE A 529 26.06 18.13 -4.44
C PHE A 529 26.73 18.85 -5.62
N GLY A 530 26.34 20.10 -5.89
CA GLY A 530 26.77 20.86 -7.06
C GLY A 530 25.92 20.60 -8.31
N PRO A 531 26.39 21.02 -9.50
CA PRO A 531 25.64 20.91 -10.75
C PRO A 531 25.43 19.46 -11.20
N VAL A 532 24.18 18.98 -11.13
CA VAL A 532 23.78 17.63 -11.52
C VAL A 532 23.64 17.52 -13.04
N LYS A 533 24.31 16.54 -13.64
CA LYS A 533 24.20 16.20 -15.07
C LYS A 533 23.06 15.21 -15.32
N ALA A 534 22.98 14.17 -14.48
CA ALA A 534 21.91 13.18 -14.56
C ALA A 534 21.72 12.48 -13.20
N TYR A 535 20.56 11.86 -13.00
CA TYR A 535 20.36 10.92 -11.90
C TYR A 535 19.43 9.78 -12.31
N TYR A 536 19.62 8.63 -11.66
CA TYR A 536 18.76 7.46 -11.78
C TYR A 536 18.45 6.91 -10.38
N GLY A 537 17.16 6.85 -10.01
CA GLY A 537 16.71 6.45 -8.68
C GLY A 537 15.78 5.24 -8.70
N MET A 538 15.97 4.32 -7.75
CA MET A 538 15.13 3.14 -7.53
C MET A 538 14.63 3.08 -6.09
N VAL A 539 13.35 2.75 -5.90
CA VAL A 539 12.74 2.54 -4.59
C VAL A 539 12.76 1.06 -4.24
N GLU A 540 13.16 0.75 -3.00
CA GLU A 540 13.26 -0.59 -2.45
C GLU A 540 12.61 -0.66 -1.06
N THR A 541 12.03 -1.81 -0.72
CA THR A 541 11.63 -2.11 0.66
C THR A 541 12.86 -2.38 1.51
N GLN A 542 13.05 -1.62 2.57
CA GLN A 542 13.97 -2.05 3.62
C GLN A 542 13.35 -3.22 4.37
N GLY A 543 14.21 -4.01 5.01
CA GLY A 543 13.75 -5.21 5.69
C GLY A 543 12.78 -4.94 6.87
N GLY A 544 12.74 -3.72 7.39
CA GLY A 544 11.72 -3.28 8.35
C GLY A 544 10.33 -3.00 7.77
N GLY A 545 10.12 -3.19 6.45
CA GLY A 545 8.86 -2.96 5.74
C GLY A 545 8.63 -1.51 5.29
N THR A 546 9.51 -0.60 5.69
CA THR A 546 9.55 0.81 5.28
C THR A 546 10.23 0.96 3.90
N LEU A 547 10.07 2.10 3.24
CA LEU A 547 10.65 2.37 1.93
C LEU A 547 11.97 3.15 2.06
N HIS A 548 12.93 2.83 1.21
CA HIS A 548 14.13 3.62 0.99
C HIS A 548 14.40 3.73 -0.51
N ALA A 549 15.26 4.65 -0.90
CA ALA A 549 15.64 4.85 -2.30
C ALA A 549 17.15 4.84 -2.46
N HIS A 550 17.61 4.23 -3.55
CA HIS A 550 18.98 4.30 -4.01
C HIS A 550 19.06 5.17 -5.26
N PHE A 551 19.96 6.14 -5.26
CA PHE A 551 20.24 7.04 -6.35
C PHE A 551 21.66 6.87 -6.85
N ILE A 552 21.80 6.84 -8.16
CA ILE A 552 23.05 7.01 -8.88
C ILE A 552 23.02 8.40 -9.50
N ILE A 553 24.03 9.23 -9.21
CA ILE A 553 24.05 10.65 -9.62
C ILE A 553 25.34 10.95 -10.38
N TRP A 554 25.21 11.64 -11.51
CA TRP A 554 26.30 12.17 -12.32
C TRP A 554 26.39 13.67 -12.11
N LEU A 555 27.59 14.16 -11.79
CA LEU A 555 27.88 15.58 -11.62
C LEU A 555 28.62 16.12 -12.84
N SER A 556 28.46 17.41 -13.14
CA SER A 556 29.02 18.01 -14.37
C SER A 556 30.56 18.14 -14.35
N LYS A 557 31.18 18.17 -13.17
CA LYS A 557 32.62 18.38 -12.98
C LYS A 557 33.31 17.19 -12.31
N TRP A 558 32.94 15.96 -12.68
CA TRP A 558 33.48 14.72 -12.12
C TRP A 558 34.14 13.86 -13.19
N LEU A 559 35.13 13.05 -12.78
CA LEU A 559 35.86 12.15 -13.67
C LEU A 559 34.92 11.06 -14.21
N CYS A 560 34.91 10.88 -15.52
CA CYS A 560 33.86 10.13 -16.20
C CYS A 560 34.27 8.68 -16.50
N ASN A 561 35.55 8.31 -16.38
CA ASN A 561 35.99 6.94 -16.58
C ASN A 561 37.24 6.59 -15.76
N SER A 562 37.52 5.29 -15.62
CA SER A 562 38.67 4.80 -14.86
C SER A 562 40.01 5.19 -15.48
N ALA A 563 40.09 5.36 -16.81
CA ALA A 563 41.32 5.75 -17.48
C ALA A 563 41.72 7.19 -17.16
N GLU A 564 40.78 8.14 -17.16
CA GLU A 564 40.98 9.52 -16.70
C GLU A 564 41.41 9.55 -15.23
N TYR A 565 40.80 8.69 -14.40
CA TYR A 565 41.19 8.56 -13.00
C TYR A 565 42.61 8.00 -12.86
N GLU A 566 42.95 6.93 -13.57
CA GLU A 566 44.28 6.32 -13.55
C GLU A 566 45.36 7.27 -14.07
N GLN A 567 45.07 8.02 -15.16
CA GLN A 567 45.98 9.02 -15.72
C GLN A 567 46.32 10.14 -14.72
N MET A 568 45.33 10.62 -13.97
CA MET A 568 45.56 11.61 -12.91
C MET A 568 46.43 11.08 -11.76
N PHE A 569 46.58 9.76 -11.62
CA PHE A 569 47.46 9.12 -10.63
C PHE A 569 48.87 8.84 -11.14
N GLU A 570 49.16 9.05 -12.44
CA GLU A 570 50.50 8.91 -13.01
C GLU A 570 51.41 10.09 -12.61
N SER A 571 50.85 11.28 -12.42
CA SER A 571 51.54 12.47 -11.94
C SER A 571 51.32 12.71 -10.44
N ASP A 572 52.42 12.77 -9.67
CA ASP A 572 52.37 13.05 -8.23
C ASP A 572 51.73 14.42 -7.91
N MET A 573 51.85 15.39 -8.81
CA MET A 573 51.25 16.72 -8.63
C MET A 573 49.74 16.69 -8.85
N GLU A 574 49.29 16.06 -9.94
CA GLU A 574 47.86 15.96 -10.28
C GLU A 574 47.11 15.10 -9.27
N ARG A 575 47.72 14.01 -8.82
CA ARG A 575 47.20 13.16 -7.75
C ARG A 575 46.93 13.97 -6.47
N LYS A 576 47.91 14.78 -6.03
CA LYS A 576 47.76 15.63 -4.82
C LYS A 576 46.63 16.65 -4.98
N LEU A 577 46.49 17.25 -6.17
CA LEU A 577 45.42 18.20 -6.47
C LEU A 577 44.04 17.53 -6.46
N LEU A 578 43.93 16.32 -7.04
CA LEU A 578 42.69 15.55 -7.06
C LEU A 578 42.25 15.15 -5.65
N VAL A 579 43.17 14.60 -4.83
CA VAL A 579 42.88 14.22 -3.45
C VAL A 579 42.40 15.44 -2.64
N LYS A 580 43.12 16.56 -2.74
CA LYS A 580 42.73 17.81 -2.06
C LYS A 580 41.35 18.31 -2.50
N SER A 581 41.00 18.14 -3.78
CA SER A 581 39.69 18.53 -4.31
C SER A 581 38.58 17.61 -3.80
N ILE A 582 38.83 16.30 -3.69
CA ILE A 582 37.89 15.33 -3.10
C ILE A 582 37.69 15.60 -1.62
N GLU A 583 38.74 15.91 -0.87
CA GLU A 583 38.67 16.30 0.55
C GLU A 583 37.85 17.58 0.73
N ALA A 584 38.14 18.63 -0.06
CA ALA A 584 37.38 19.88 -0.02
C ALA A 584 35.91 19.69 -0.38
N TYR A 585 35.62 18.89 -1.42
CA TYR A 585 34.25 18.54 -1.79
C TYR A 585 33.54 17.77 -0.67
N SER A 586 34.19 16.76 -0.09
CA SER A 586 33.64 15.97 1.01
C SER A 586 33.34 16.85 2.23
N ALA A 587 34.26 17.74 2.60
CA ALA A 587 34.05 18.71 3.67
C ALA A 587 32.91 19.70 3.38
N SER A 588 32.60 19.99 2.11
CA SER A 588 31.49 20.88 1.75
C SER A 588 30.10 20.24 1.88
N ILE A 589 30.00 18.91 1.80
CA ILE A 589 28.72 18.18 1.82
C ILE A 589 28.49 17.36 3.10
N VAL A 590 29.54 17.06 3.85
CA VAL A 590 29.47 16.34 5.13
C VAL A 590 29.47 17.35 6.26
N SER A 591 28.35 17.44 6.98
CA SER A 591 28.24 18.25 8.19
C SER A 591 27.60 17.45 9.32
N ASN A 592 28.17 17.58 10.52
CA ASN A 592 27.58 17.09 11.77
C ASN A 592 26.81 18.20 12.52
N THR A 593 26.82 19.43 11.99
CA THR A 593 26.04 20.56 12.50
C THR A 593 24.89 20.82 11.55
N LEU A 594 23.69 21.06 12.10
CA LEU A 594 22.58 21.60 11.31
C LEU A 594 22.95 23.04 10.95
N PRO A 595 23.18 23.40 9.67
CA PRO A 595 23.64 24.72 9.31
C PRO A 595 22.43 25.67 9.21
N LEU A 596 21.73 25.88 10.32
CA LEU A 596 20.79 26.99 10.46
C LEU A 596 21.56 28.15 11.08
N SER A 597 22.36 28.85 10.27
CA SER A 597 22.89 30.15 10.67
C SER A 597 21.72 31.14 10.68
N LEU A 598 21.16 31.37 11.87
CA LEU A 598 20.11 32.37 12.08
C LEU A 598 20.62 33.77 11.74
N GLU A 599 21.91 34.04 11.94
CA GLU A 599 22.60 35.31 11.64
C GLU A 599 22.55 35.67 10.14
N ALA A 600 22.49 34.67 9.25
CA ALA A 600 22.46 34.88 7.80
C ALA A 600 21.04 35.06 7.22
N HIS A 601 19.99 34.99 8.06
CA HIS A 601 18.61 34.98 7.59
C HIS A 601 17.77 36.04 8.32
N CYS A 602 16.75 36.55 7.63
CA CYS A 602 15.76 37.47 8.21
C CYS A 602 14.37 36.80 8.18
N CYS A 603 13.46 37.27 9.04
CA CYS A 603 12.07 36.83 9.01
C CYS A 603 11.46 37.05 7.62
N PRO A 604 10.92 36.03 6.94
CA PRO A 604 10.36 36.20 5.60
C PRO A 604 9.10 37.08 5.58
N ILE A 605 8.47 37.31 6.74
CA ILE A 605 7.25 38.12 6.89
C ILE A 605 7.61 39.58 7.23
N CYS A 606 8.38 39.81 8.29
CA CYS A 606 8.67 41.16 8.77
C CYS A 606 10.09 41.66 8.45
N ARG A 607 10.94 40.83 7.85
CA ARG A 607 12.35 41.11 7.50
C ARG A 607 13.27 41.48 8.67
N SER A 608 12.82 41.34 9.91
CA SER A 608 13.65 41.51 11.10
C SER A 608 14.75 40.46 11.15
N THR A 609 15.94 40.85 11.62
CA THR A 609 17.04 39.93 11.88
C THR A 609 16.70 39.03 13.06
N TYR A 610 17.24 37.82 13.07
CA TYR A 610 17.04 36.86 14.16
C TYR A 610 17.98 37.09 15.36
N ASP A 611 18.84 38.12 15.28
CA ASP A 611 19.87 38.43 16.30
C ASP A 611 19.29 38.77 17.68
N ASN A 612 18.04 39.26 17.71
CA ASN A 612 17.33 39.65 18.94
C ASN A 612 16.28 38.61 19.37
N LEU A 613 16.33 37.37 18.85
CA LEU A 613 15.45 36.31 19.33
C LEU A 613 15.88 35.88 20.73
N GLU A 614 15.06 36.20 21.73
CA GLU A 614 15.19 35.58 23.05
C GLU A 614 14.74 34.12 22.96
N ALA A 615 15.64 33.21 23.28
CA ALA A 615 15.31 31.80 23.40
C ALA A 615 14.25 31.64 24.50
N MET A 616 13.04 31.25 24.13
CA MET A 616 12.04 30.90 25.14
C MET A 616 12.56 29.72 25.96
N PRO A 617 12.59 29.82 27.30
CA PRO A 617 13.03 28.73 28.14
C PRO A 617 12.12 27.53 27.87
N ILE A 618 12.72 26.41 27.44
CA ILE A 618 11.99 25.15 27.25
C ILE A 618 11.26 24.83 28.56
N PRO A 619 9.93 24.73 28.59
CA PRO A 619 9.18 24.45 29.81
C PRO A 619 9.73 23.18 30.48
N GLN A 620 9.90 23.21 31.81
CA GLN A 620 10.43 22.04 32.54
C GLN A 620 9.59 20.78 32.31
N THR A 621 8.29 20.93 32.06
CA THR A 621 7.36 19.87 31.66
C THR A 621 7.76 19.17 30.35
N ALA A 622 8.35 19.90 29.39
CA ALA A 622 8.85 19.32 28.14
C ALA A 622 10.15 18.51 28.33
N ARG A 623 10.93 18.78 29.38
CA ARG A 623 12.15 18.01 29.71
C ARG A 623 11.84 16.69 30.42
N GLN A 624 10.72 16.60 31.12
CA GLN A 624 10.33 15.38 31.86
C GLN A 624 9.88 14.22 30.96
N LEU A 625 9.51 14.48 29.71
CA LEU A 625 9.13 13.44 28.73
C LEU A 625 10.32 12.79 28.00
N GLY A 626 11.54 13.30 28.20
CA GLY A 626 12.72 12.94 27.40
C GLY A 626 13.74 12.00 28.06
N SER A 627 13.54 11.56 29.31
CA SER A 627 14.49 10.67 29.99
C SER A 627 14.29 9.20 29.60
N TYR A 628 14.50 8.87 28.33
CA TYR A 628 14.69 7.48 27.91
C TYR A 628 16.15 7.29 27.47
N ALA A 629 16.84 6.47 28.26
CA ALA A 629 18.24 6.03 28.21
C ALA A 629 18.97 6.17 26.86
N ASN A 630 19.97 7.04 26.83
CA ASN A 630 21.13 6.86 25.96
C ASN A 630 21.95 5.69 26.49
N SER A 631 21.86 4.51 25.86
CA SER A 631 22.85 3.45 26.06
C SER A 631 23.53 3.05 24.76
N THR A 632 24.85 3.30 24.78
CA THR A 632 25.94 2.60 24.10
C THR A 632 26.19 2.80 22.59
N ASN A 633 27.26 3.57 22.34
CA ASN A 633 28.20 3.39 21.23
C ASN A 633 28.45 1.91 20.94
N ARG A 634 28.12 1.44 19.74
CA ARG A 634 28.59 0.15 19.23
C ARG A 634 29.21 0.33 17.86
N ALA A 635 30.51 0.06 17.82
CA ALA A 635 31.35 0.08 16.63
C ALA A 635 30.79 -0.83 15.53
N ASN A 636 30.89 -0.34 14.29
CA ASN A 636 30.50 -1.02 13.07
C ASN A 636 31.29 -2.31 12.86
N GLU A 637 30.64 -3.46 12.97
CA GLU A 637 31.13 -4.74 12.47
C GLU A 637 30.37 -5.07 11.16
N ILE A 638 31.01 -4.83 10.01
CA ILE A 638 30.45 -5.13 8.69
C ILE A 638 30.40 -6.66 8.51
N LYS A 639 29.27 -7.26 8.89
CA LYS A 639 28.96 -8.66 8.53
C LYS A 639 28.39 -8.70 7.12
N ARG A 640 29.06 -9.42 6.21
CA ARG A 640 28.57 -9.76 4.86
C ARG A 640 27.21 -10.43 4.97
N LYS A 641 26.13 -9.68 4.75
CA LYS A 641 24.75 -10.16 4.69
C LYS A 641 24.54 -10.91 3.36
N ARG A 642 24.00 -12.13 3.42
CA ARG A 642 23.39 -12.77 2.24
C ARG A 642 22.15 -11.96 1.85
N ARG A 643 22.08 -11.53 0.58
CA ARG A 643 20.96 -10.76 0.02
C ARG A 643 19.67 -11.58 0.12
N ALA A 644 18.70 -11.09 0.90
CA ALA A 644 17.30 -11.46 0.70
C ALA A 644 16.83 -10.87 -0.64
N PRO A 645 15.86 -11.48 -1.35
CA PRO A 645 15.32 -10.92 -2.58
C PRO A 645 14.64 -9.58 -2.27
N SER A 646 15.30 -8.48 -2.61
CA SER A 646 14.72 -7.15 -2.49
C SER A 646 13.73 -6.89 -3.62
N THR A 647 12.61 -6.26 -3.29
CA THR A 647 11.57 -5.92 -4.25
C THR A 647 11.75 -4.45 -4.66
N CYS A 648 12.14 -4.20 -5.92
CA CYS A 648 12.13 -2.85 -6.47
C CYS A 648 10.68 -2.44 -6.77
N LEU A 649 10.22 -1.31 -6.23
CA LEU A 649 8.81 -0.90 -6.26
C LEU A 649 8.51 0.35 -7.11
N GLY A 650 9.53 1.08 -7.55
CA GLY A 650 9.32 2.32 -8.31
C GLY A 650 10.60 2.91 -8.89
N LYS A 651 10.42 3.78 -9.90
CA LYS A 651 11.49 4.46 -10.66
C LYS A 651 11.34 5.97 -10.54
N VAL A 652 12.47 6.68 -10.43
CA VAL A 652 12.53 8.14 -10.60
C VAL A 652 13.73 8.49 -11.49
N ARG A 653 13.54 9.36 -12.49
CA ARG A 653 14.56 9.61 -13.52
C ARG A 653 14.58 11.06 -14.00
N TYR A 654 15.72 11.47 -14.53
CA TYR A 654 15.95 12.76 -15.17
C TYR A 654 16.96 12.61 -16.30
N LEU A 655 16.73 13.31 -17.41
CA LEU A 655 17.66 13.44 -18.54
C LEU A 655 17.80 14.94 -18.85
N SER A 656 19.01 15.48 -18.80
CA SER A 656 19.29 16.77 -19.41
C SER A 656 19.55 16.56 -20.90
N ASP A 657 18.62 16.99 -21.75
CA ASP A 657 18.93 17.28 -23.15
C ASP A 657 18.70 18.78 -23.39
N GLY A 658 19.80 19.48 -23.65
CA GLY A 658 19.86 20.93 -23.83
C GLY A 658 21.27 21.41 -24.13
N VAL A 659 21.80 20.96 -25.29
CA VAL A 659 23.08 21.31 -25.95
C VAL A 659 24.36 20.85 -25.25
#